data_AF-A0A4S2HPZ3-F1
#
_entry.id   AF-A0A4S2HPZ3-F1
#
_cell.length_a   1.000
_cell.length_b   1.000
_cell.length_c   1.000
_cell.angle_alpha   90.00
_cell.angle_beta   90.00
_cell.angle_gamma   90.00
#
_symmetry.space_group_name_H-M   'P 1'
#
loop_
_entity.id
_entity.type
_entity.pdbx_description
1 polymer ?
#
loop_
_entity_poly.entity_id
_entity_poly.type
_entity_poly.pdbx_seq_one_letter_code
_entity_poly.pdbx_strand_id
1 'polypeptide(L)'
;MQKIRNTITCIKEKISAARVRFRSCRERNWNDTTALLYWCAIFLFSFSAGLMAGGFMRPRWAGVLLAFLAAVPITMLAVWLLGKILYWLFRGNIKERLCWLLLWMVSLIVMTAGAYTAGFGKSVLLSLAVSLMVTLMLKSLWALLYHKVRTKTIAVSLGFSVIFMGGVCWLLAGDGFSDSYIETYLNLSQKTGGKAETLTKQEQQEFCREMEKGPYRALTAAYGTGKPGDLESETVNISRFAENEGIGGFFKEKYQGYPLTEVPLSGMIWYPEEVSNCPTLFLIHGNHSWLTDSYQGYEYLGEYLASHGYVTVSVDENACNSLSGENDGRAVLLLENIRQVAAYNQHEGGVLYQKMDYGNLALAGHSRGGEAVCTAYLFNDLNYYPDNGNRRFQYHFSIKSLIAIAPTCGQYRPSDRSVELEDVNYLLLHGANDQDVNSFMGMEQYENISFSKTKDCIKTSLYVAGLNHGQFNSLWGKYDMMEPINRMLNVANFLSQQEQQQIAKIAIKVFLDQTLGQEEKSSYELLTNWGKYRSLLPQTVYVQSYQRSDVMMLCDFEEDARIETGTAEGVRIQAEHVDSWREELMRFSNEESRGNYAAVLKWDTEDKEGENARQEEKAEFCISLPKLELEGTTLQFDLMDMQEDFFEKEARLLDVEIWVKDKSGAEACLSGKDYVPVYPPLLVRLNKLQYLWNTIEYKHQFQTVSVPLEDFEGIDSGKICQIRLCFPGKEGKVAIDNVGIRQGLLFTQF
;
A
#
# COMPACT_ATOMS: atom_id res chain seq x y z
N MET A 1 -18.96 -55.96 25.85
CA MET A 1 -17.68 -55.54 26.48
C MET A 1 -16.47 -56.42 26.10
N GLN A 2 -16.55 -57.76 26.12
CA GLN A 2 -15.42 -58.66 25.77
C GLN A 2 -14.84 -58.43 24.35
N LYS A 3 -15.70 -58.25 23.33
CA LYS A 3 -15.28 -57.98 21.94
C LYS A 3 -14.49 -56.67 21.81
N ILE A 4 -14.90 -55.59 22.48
CA ILE A 4 -14.21 -54.29 22.45
C ILE A 4 -12.83 -54.41 23.12
N ARG A 5 -12.73 -55.14 24.23
CA ARG A 5 -11.46 -55.40 24.93
C ARG A 5 -10.47 -56.16 24.05
N ASN A 6 -10.92 -57.20 23.34
CA ASN A 6 -10.08 -57.98 22.42
C ASN A 6 -9.64 -57.16 21.20
N THR A 7 -10.50 -56.30 20.66
CA THR A 7 -10.13 -55.38 19.58
C THR A 7 -9.08 -54.36 20.04
N ILE A 8 -9.22 -53.78 21.23
CA ILE A 8 -8.23 -52.84 21.79
C ILE A 8 -6.88 -53.54 22.03
N THR A 9 -6.87 -54.78 22.53
CA THR A 9 -5.63 -55.54 22.74
C THR A 9 -4.93 -55.87 21.42
N CYS A 10 -5.68 -56.31 20.41
CA CYS A 10 -5.15 -56.55 19.06
C CYS A 10 -4.59 -55.28 18.40
N ILE A 11 -5.26 -54.13 18.58
CA ILE A 11 -4.76 -52.82 18.13
C ILE A 11 -3.45 -52.47 18.85
N LYS A 12 -3.38 -52.66 20.18
CA LYS A 12 -2.15 -52.40 20.97
C LYS A 12 -0.98 -53.29 20.55
N GLU A 13 -1.21 -54.57 20.27
CA GLU A 13 -0.19 -55.50 19.80
C GLU A 13 0.32 -55.14 18.41
N LYS A 14 -0.59 -54.81 17.48
CA LYS A 14 -0.22 -54.33 16.13
C LYS A 14 0.60 -53.04 16.21
N ILE A 15 0.21 -52.09 17.07
CA ILE A 15 0.98 -50.85 17.30
C ILE A 15 2.35 -51.16 17.89
N SER A 16 2.45 -52.08 18.85
CA SER A 16 3.72 -52.49 19.47
C SER A 16 4.67 -53.14 18.45
N ALA A 17 4.18 -54.08 17.66
CA ALA A 17 4.95 -54.73 16.60
C ALA A 17 5.42 -53.73 15.53
N ALA A 18 4.55 -52.79 15.14
CA ALA A 18 4.90 -51.70 14.23
C ALA A 18 6.01 -50.81 14.80
N ARG A 19 5.95 -50.46 16.11
CA ARG A 19 7.00 -49.67 16.79
C ARG A 19 8.35 -50.37 16.79
N VAL A 20 8.40 -51.68 17.06
CA VAL A 20 9.65 -52.46 17.05
C VAL A 20 10.26 -52.52 15.64
N ARG A 21 9.43 -52.78 14.62
CA ARG A 21 9.88 -52.77 13.21
C ARG A 21 10.41 -51.40 12.79
N PHE A 22 9.70 -50.33 13.15
CA PHE A 22 10.14 -48.97 12.86
C PHE A 22 11.47 -48.64 13.54
N ARG A 23 11.63 -49.01 14.82
CA ARG A 23 12.87 -48.79 15.56
C ARG A 23 14.06 -49.51 14.94
N SER A 24 13.88 -50.79 14.58
CA SER A 24 14.92 -51.59 13.91
C SER A 24 15.27 -51.02 12.53
N CYS A 25 14.27 -50.58 11.76
CA CYS A 25 14.49 -49.91 10.48
C CYS A 25 15.27 -48.59 10.67
N ARG A 26 14.92 -47.80 11.68
CA ARG A 26 15.60 -46.54 12.00
C ARG A 26 17.06 -46.76 12.38
N GLU A 27 17.32 -47.70 13.28
CA GLU A 27 18.69 -48.05 13.72
C GLU A 27 19.53 -48.63 12.57
N ARG A 28 18.93 -49.35 11.62
CA ARG A 28 19.65 -49.85 10.45
C ARG A 28 20.07 -48.75 9.48
N ASN A 29 19.22 -47.74 9.30
CA ASN A 29 19.36 -46.77 8.22
C ASN A 29 19.93 -45.42 8.66
N TRP A 30 19.56 -44.92 9.84
CA TRP A 30 19.89 -43.57 10.29
C TRP A 30 20.58 -43.53 11.66
N ASN A 31 21.23 -44.61 12.07
CA ASN A 31 22.02 -44.60 13.30
C ASN A 31 23.19 -43.64 13.17
N ASP A 32 23.45 -42.86 14.22
CA ASP A 32 24.53 -41.87 14.29
C ASP A 32 24.61 -40.90 13.08
N THR A 33 23.46 -40.40 12.63
CA THR A 33 23.35 -39.42 11.53
C THR A 33 23.16 -37.98 12.02
N THR A 34 23.39 -37.73 13.31
CA THR A 34 23.11 -36.42 13.95
C THR A 34 24.19 -35.37 13.60
N ALA A 35 25.40 -35.79 13.20
CA ALA A 35 26.53 -34.88 13.00
C ALA A 35 26.28 -33.84 11.89
N LEU A 36 25.87 -34.28 10.69
CA LEU A 36 25.57 -33.36 9.58
C LEU A 36 24.37 -32.46 9.92
N LEU A 37 23.33 -33.05 10.50
CA LEU A 37 22.14 -32.30 10.94
C LEU A 37 22.51 -31.17 11.91
N TYR A 38 23.40 -31.44 12.87
CA TYR A 38 23.86 -30.45 13.83
C TYR A 38 24.56 -29.28 13.15
N TRP A 39 25.56 -29.55 12.30
CA TRP A 39 26.31 -28.47 11.65
C TRP A 39 25.46 -27.66 10.67
N CYS A 40 24.60 -28.31 9.89
CA CYS A 40 23.68 -27.61 8.99
C CYS A 40 22.65 -26.78 9.76
N ALA A 41 22.11 -27.28 10.87
CA ALA A 41 21.14 -26.53 11.69
C ALA A 41 21.78 -25.28 12.31
N ILE A 42 22.98 -25.40 12.89
CA ILE A 42 23.73 -24.25 13.42
C ILE A 42 24.01 -23.25 12.31
N PHE A 43 24.49 -23.72 11.15
CA PHE A 43 24.82 -22.86 10.01
C PHE A 43 23.59 -22.10 9.51
N LEU A 44 22.50 -22.79 9.15
CA LEU A 44 21.31 -22.18 8.57
C LEU A 44 20.63 -21.21 9.54
N PHE A 45 20.53 -21.59 10.82
CA PHE A 45 19.96 -20.71 11.84
C PHE A 45 20.81 -19.45 12.03
N SER A 46 22.13 -19.62 12.19
CA SER A 46 23.04 -18.48 12.39
C SER A 46 23.10 -17.60 11.15
N PHE A 47 23.02 -18.17 9.95
CA PHE A 47 23.02 -17.42 8.69
C PHE A 47 21.74 -16.61 8.54
N SER A 48 20.58 -17.20 8.84
CA SER A 48 19.31 -16.48 8.88
C SER A 48 19.34 -15.33 9.90
N ALA A 49 19.85 -15.58 11.12
CA ALA A 49 20.05 -14.53 12.11
C ALA A 49 21.00 -13.42 11.61
N GLY A 50 22.08 -13.80 10.91
CA GLY A 50 23.00 -12.86 10.28
C GLY A 50 22.33 -12.00 9.20
N LEU A 51 21.46 -12.56 8.36
CA LEU A 51 20.72 -11.82 7.33
C LEU A 51 19.78 -10.77 7.93
N MET A 52 19.08 -11.13 9.01
CA MET A 52 18.13 -10.25 9.70
C MET A 52 18.83 -9.18 10.54
N ALA A 53 19.87 -9.55 11.30
CA ALA A 53 20.54 -8.64 12.20
C ALA A 53 21.66 -7.83 11.53
N GLY A 54 22.21 -8.29 10.40
CA GLY A 54 23.40 -7.73 9.76
C GLY A 54 23.23 -6.39 9.05
N GLY A 55 22.03 -5.81 9.08
CA GLY A 55 21.70 -4.54 8.43
C GLY A 55 22.24 -3.29 9.14
N PHE A 56 23.13 -3.41 10.13
CA PHE A 56 23.56 -2.29 10.97
C PHE A 56 24.75 -1.47 10.44
N MET A 57 25.49 -1.96 9.44
CA MET A 57 26.67 -1.25 8.91
C MET A 57 26.88 -1.42 7.40
N ARG A 58 27.53 -0.44 6.75
CA ARG A 58 28.04 -0.56 5.37
C ARG A 58 29.48 -1.13 5.34
N PRO A 59 29.81 -2.00 4.37
CA PRO A 59 28.88 -2.65 3.44
C PRO A 59 28.05 -3.74 4.16
N ARG A 60 26.78 -3.89 3.77
CA ARG A 60 25.81 -4.80 4.46
C ARG A 60 26.33 -6.23 4.61
N TRP A 61 27.05 -6.74 3.61
CA TRP A 61 27.62 -8.10 3.67
C TRP A 61 28.61 -8.28 4.84
N ALA A 62 29.32 -7.23 5.25
CA ALA A 62 30.24 -7.29 6.38
C ALA A 62 29.46 -7.36 7.70
N GLY A 63 28.39 -6.58 7.85
CA GLY A 63 27.48 -6.66 9.00
C GLY A 63 26.82 -8.03 9.11
N VAL A 64 26.32 -8.57 7.99
CA VAL A 64 25.77 -9.94 7.90
C VAL A 64 26.81 -10.99 8.30
N LEU A 65 28.04 -10.88 7.81
CA LEU A 65 29.13 -11.80 8.15
C LEU A 65 29.48 -11.72 9.65
N LEU A 66 29.59 -10.52 10.22
CA LEU A 66 29.89 -10.35 11.64
C LEU A 66 28.77 -10.91 12.54
N ALA A 67 27.51 -10.59 12.23
CA ALA A 67 26.36 -11.11 12.94
C ALA A 67 26.28 -12.65 12.82
N PHE A 68 26.53 -13.21 11.63
CA PHE A 68 26.62 -14.65 11.41
C PHE A 68 27.72 -15.29 12.27
N LEU A 69 28.94 -14.76 12.22
CA LEU A 69 30.09 -15.29 12.96
C LEU A 69 29.88 -15.20 14.48
N ALA A 70 29.18 -14.19 14.98
CA ALA A 70 28.78 -14.07 16.37
C ALA A 70 27.64 -15.04 16.74
N ALA A 71 26.66 -15.23 15.85
CA ALA A 71 25.51 -16.11 16.06
C ALA A 71 25.91 -17.58 16.15
N VAL A 72 26.95 -18.02 15.43
CA VAL A 72 27.44 -19.41 15.45
C VAL A 72 27.78 -19.90 16.86
N PRO A 73 28.75 -19.31 17.60
CA PRO A 73 29.11 -19.77 18.95
C PRO A 73 27.96 -19.60 19.95
N ILE A 74 27.14 -18.55 19.82
CA ILE A 74 25.95 -18.33 20.68
C ILE A 74 24.95 -19.46 20.49
N THR A 75 24.62 -19.80 19.24
CA THR A 75 23.70 -20.89 18.92
C THR A 75 24.26 -22.24 19.37
N MET A 76 25.56 -22.48 19.19
CA MET A 76 26.22 -23.70 19.68
C MET A 76 26.12 -23.82 21.20
N LEU A 77 26.37 -22.73 21.94
CA LEU A 77 26.25 -22.68 23.39
C LEU A 77 24.80 -22.90 23.85
N ALA A 78 23.83 -22.27 23.20
CA ALA A 78 22.42 -22.43 23.49
C ALA A 78 21.97 -23.88 23.30
N VAL A 79 22.33 -24.52 22.18
CA VAL A 79 22.02 -25.94 21.93
C VAL A 79 22.68 -26.85 22.97
N TRP A 80 23.91 -26.54 23.39
CA TRP A 80 24.60 -27.30 24.44
C TRP A 80 23.91 -27.16 25.81
N LEU A 81 23.61 -25.93 26.25
CA LEU A 81 22.94 -25.63 27.52
C LEU A 81 21.54 -26.25 27.57
N LEU A 82 20.71 -25.99 26.56
CA LEU A 82 19.37 -26.59 26.45
C LEU A 82 19.44 -28.11 26.38
N GLY A 83 20.44 -28.64 25.68
CA GLY A 83 20.70 -30.08 25.63
C GLY A 83 20.96 -30.68 27.01
N LYS A 84 21.70 -29.99 27.88
CA LYS A 84 21.95 -30.40 29.26
C LYS A 84 20.70 -30.29 30.13
N ILE A 85 19.98 -29.18 30.08
CA ILE A 85 18.78 -28.94 30.89
C ILE A 85 17.67 -29.94 30.53
N LEU A 86 17.37 -30.07 29.24
CA LEU A 86 16.30 -30.94 28.77
C LEU A 86 16.63 -32.42 28.94
N TYR A 87 17.90 -32.81 29.06
CA TYR A 87 18.31 -34.19 29.34
C TYR A 87 17.77 -34.71 30.66
N TRP A 88 17.65 -33.82 31.65
CA TRP A 88 17.04 -34.16 32.93
C TRP A 88 15.52 -34.30 32.85
N LEU A 89 14.87 -33.60 31.91
CA LEU A 89 13.41 -33.54 31.78
C LEU A 89 12.83 -34.56 30.80
N PHE A 90 13.56 -34.90 29.73
CA PHE A 90 13.06 -35.73 28.64
C PHE A 90 14.05 -36.86 28.30
N ARG A 91 13.58 -38.12 28.26
CA ARG A 91 14.41 -39.26 27.78
C ARG A 91 14.49 -39.26 26.24
N GLY A 92 15.71 -39.36 25.67
CA GLY A 92 15.91 -39.56 24.22
C GLY A 92 17.08 -38.76 23.59
N ASN A 93 17.17 -38.77 22.25
CA ASN A 93 18.19 -38.02 21.48
C ASN A 93 17.81 -36.53 21.40
N ILE A 94 18.06 -35.77 22.47
CA ILE A 94 17.65 -34.36 22.60
C ILE A 94 18.38 -33.47 21.61
N LYS A 95 19.67 -33.73 21.38
CA LYS A 95 20.48 -32.94 20.44
C LYS A 95 19.83 -32.91 19.06
N GLU A 96 19.37 -34.06 18.56
CA GLU A 96 18.64 -34.18 17.30
C GLU A 96 17.35 -33.34 17.30
N ARG A 97 16.57 -33.38 18.38
CA ARG A 97 15.34 -32.59 18.50
C ARG A 97 15.60 -31.09 18.50
N LEU A 98 16.66 -30.64 19.17
CA LEU A 98 17.07 -29.23 19.18
C LEU A 98 17.54 -28.77 17.79
N CYS A 99 18.30 -29.59 17.07
CA CYS A 99 18.72 -29.26 15.70
C CYS A 99 17.52 -29.13 14.76
N TRP A 100 16.57 -30.07 14.86
CA TRP A 100 15.32 -29.99 14.11
C TRP A 100 14.51 -28.74 14.48
N LEU A 101 14.43 -28.38 15.77
CA LEU A 101 13.76 -27.16 16.22
C LEU A 101 14.38 -25.90 15.60
N LEU A 102 15.71 -25.80 15.54
CA LEU A 102 16.39 -24.70 14.86
C LEU A 102 16.04 -24.62 13.36
N LEU A 103 16.05 -25.76 12.66
CA LEU A 103 15.64 -25.80 11.25
C LEU A 103 14.17 -25.39 11.09
N TRP A 104 13.30 -25.84 11.99
CA TRP A 104 11.90 -25.45 11.97
C TRP A 104 11.72 -23.95 12.22
N MET A 105 12.46 -23.35 13.16
CA MET A 105 12.45 -21.90 13.37
C MET A 105 12.85 -21.13 12.10
N VAL A 106 13.89 -21.57 11.38
CA VAL A 106 14.28 -20.95 10.10
C VAL A 106 13.15 -21.05 9.08
N SER A 107 12.61 -22.25 8.88
CA SER A 107 11.49 -22.46 7.95
C SER A 107 10.25 -21.67 8.36
N LEU A 108 9.98 -21.57 9.66
CA LEU A 108 8.84 -20.86 10.22
C LEU A 108 8.96 -19.37 9.91
N ILE A 109 10.11 -18.75 10.19
CA ILE A 109 10.35 -17.34 9.89
C ILE A 109 10.14 -17.06 8.40
N VAL A 110 10.79 -17.83 7.52
CA VAL A 110 10.68 -17.63 6.07
C VAL A 110 9.25 -17.81 5.57
N MET A 111 8.52 -18.82 6.05
CA MET A 111 7.21 -19.18 5.50
C MET A 111 6.02 -18.49 6.15
N THR A 112 6.18 -17.93 7.35
CA THR A 112 5.07 -17.29 8.09
C THR A 112 5.17 -15.78 8.16
N ALA A 113 6.38 -15.21 8.11
CA ALA A 113 6.54 -13.77 8.07
C ALA A 113 5.98 -13.23 6.73
N GLY A 114 4.98 -12.33 6.82
CA GLY A 114 4.29 -11.80 5.64
C GLY A 114 3.32 -12.78 4.96
N ALA A 115 2.93 -13.88 5.63
CA ALA A 115 1.97 -14.86 5.11
C ALA A 115 0.57 -14.77 5.76
N TYR A 116 0.25 -13.63 6.39
CA TYR A 116 -1.00 -13.45 7.14
C TYR A 116 -2.24 -13.75 6.29
N THR A 117 -2.24 -13.30 5.03
CA THR A 117 -3.33 -13.48 4.06
C THR A 117 -3.37 -14.86 3.40
N ALA A 118 -2.28 -15.64 3.46
CA ALA A 118 -2.22 -17.00 2.93
C ALA A 118 -2.85 -18.02 3.90
N GLY A 119 -2.92 -17.70 5.18
CA GLY A 119 -3.40 -18.59 6.24
C GLY A 119 -2.25 -19.11 7.09
N PHE A 120 -2.10 -18.50 8.26
CA PHE A 120 -1.03 -18.79 9.21
C PHE A 120 -0.90 -20.30 9.54
N GLY A 121 -2.02 -20.97 9.81
CA GLY A 121 -2.02 -22.40 10.15
C GLY A 121 -1.45 -23.30 9.04
N LYS A 122 -1.80 -23.05 7.78
CA LYS A 122 -1.26 -23.80 6.63
C LYS A 122 0.24 -23.52 6.45
N SER A 123 0.67 -22.29 6.69
CA SER A 123 2.08 -21.87 6.64
C SER A 123 2.93 -22.55 7.71
N VAL A 124 2.40 -22.66 8.94
CA VAL A 124 3.04 -23.41 10.02
C VAL A 124 3.18 -24.88 9.64
N LEU A 125 2.15 -25.52 9.09
CA LEU A 125 2.21 -26.91 8.65
C LEU A 125 3.21 -27.14 7.53
N LEU A 126 3.30 -26.23 6.55
CA LEU A 126 4.30 -26.31 5.48
C LEU A 126 5.72 -26.14 6.05
N SER A 127 5.94 -25.18 6.94
CA SER A 127 7.24 -24.98 7.60
C SER A 127 7.69 -26.23 8.37
N LEU A 128 6.73 -26.91 9.03
CA LEU A 128 6.96 -28.17 9.72
C LEU A 128 7.36 -29.27 8.74
N ALA A 129 6.60 -29.43 7.64
CA ALA A 129 6.91 -30.40 6.59
C ALA A 129 8.30 -30.17 5.99
N VAL A 130 8.65 -28.91 5.68
CA VAL A 130 9.96 -28.51 5.17
C VAL A 130 11.07 -28.86 6.16
N SER A 131 10.91 -28.52 7.44
CA SER A 131 11.92 -28.85 8.47
C SER A 131 12.15 -30.36 8.60
N LEU A 132 11.09 -31.16 8.50
CA LEU A 132 11.16 -32.62 8.53
C LEU A 132 11.83 -33.19 7.28
N MET A 133 11.53 -32.63 6.10
CA MET A 133 12.14 -33.06 4.84
C MET A 133 13.62 -32.69 4.75
N VAL A 134 14.02 -31.50 5.19
CA VAL A 134 15.45 -31.12 5.33
C VAL A 134 16.14 -32.08 6.28
N THR A 135 15.53 -32.39 7.43
CA THR A 135 16.11 -33.31 8.41
C THR A 135 16.28 -34.72 7.82
N LEU A 136 15.28 -35.22 7.11
CA LEU A 136 15.34 -36.52 6.43
C LEU A 136 16.43 -36.53 5.36
N MET A 137 16.51 -35.49 4.54
CA MET A 137 17.52 -35.33 3.48
C MET A 137 18.94 -35.37 4.07
N LEU A 138 19.23 -34.54 5.08
CA LEU A 138 20.55 -34.46 5.71
C LEU A 138 20.94 -35.80 6.35
N LYS A 139 20.01 -36.44 7.06
CA LYS A 139 20.31 -37.74 7.69
C LYS A 139 20.54 -38.84 6.66
N SER A 140 19.74 -38.89 5.59
CA SER A 140 19.91 -39.87 4.52
C SER A 140 21.19 -39.63 3.71
N LEU A 141 21.56 -38.36 3.49
CA LEU A 141 22.81 -37.99 2.83
C LEU A 141 24.03 -38.41 3.66
N TRP A 142 24.00 -38.18 4.98
CA TRP A 142 25.07 -38.61 5.88
C TRP A 142 25.17 -40.14 5.96
N ALA A 143 24.04 -40.84 6.05
CA ALA A 143 24.00 -42.29 6.04
C ALA A 143 24.62 -42.87 4.75
N LEU A 144 24.30 -42.27 3.59
CA LEU A 144 24.79 -42.72 2.29
C LEU A 144 26.29 -42.42 2.09
N LEU A 145 26.74 -41.20 2.40
CA LEU A 145 28.09 -40.73 2.07
C LEU A 145 29.13 -41.13 3.12
N TYR A 146 28.82 -40.93 4.41
CA TYR A 146 29.77 -41.17 5.50
C TYR A 146 29.71 -42.63 5.99
N HIS A 147 28.52 -43.10 6.33
CA HIS A 147 28.32 -44.47 6.84
C HIS A 147 28.17 -45.52 5.73
N LYS A 148 28.13 -45.11 4.46
CA LYS A 148 28.03 -45.97 3.27
C LYS A 148 26.82 -46.93 3.30
N VAL A 149 25.72 -46.52 3.92
CA VAL A 149 24.48 -47.31 4.03
C VAL A 149 23.73 -47.28 2.70
N ARG A 150 23.74 -48.40 1.96
CA ARG A 150 23.13 -48.53 0.63
C ARG A 150 21.87 -49.38 0.66
N THR A 151 20.83 -48.91 1.34
CA THR A 151 19.53 -49.59 1.42
C THR A 151 18.50 -48.94 0.50
N LYS A 152 17.47 -49.70 0.10
CA LYS A 152 16.31 -49.14 -0.62
C LYS A 152 15.63 -48.02 0.16
N THR A 153 15.58 -48.13 1.49
CA THR A 153 15.00 -47.11 2.37
C THR A 153 15.75 -45.78 2.28
N ILE A 154 17.08 -45.81 2.32
CA ILE A 154 17.89 -44.59 2.14
C ILE A 154 17.67 -43.99 0.75
N ALA A 155 17.73 -44.81 -0.31
CA ALA A 155 17.50 -44.33 -1.67
C ALA A 155 16.13 -43.66 -1.86
N VAL A 156 15.05 -44.30 -1.38
CA VAL A 156 13.69 -43.75 -1.46
C VAL A 156 13.56 -42.47 -0.62
N SER A 157 14.06 -42.48 0.62
CA SER A 157 13.97 -41.29 1.49
C SER A 157 14.76 -40.10 0.95
N LEU A 158 15.95 -40.34 0.40
CA LEU A 158 16.78 -39.31 -0.20
C LEU A 158 16.13 -38.79 -1.48
N GLY A 159 15.66 -39.68 -2.37
CA GLY A 159 14.96 -39.27 -3.59
C GLY A 159 13.73 -38.43 -3.31
N PHE A 160 12.87 -38.87 -2.39
CA PHE A 160 11.66 -38.13 -2.00
C PHE A 160 11.99 -36.77 -1.38
N SER A 161 12.92 -36.72 -0.42
CA SER A 161 13.28 -35.47 0.24
C SER A 161 14.00 -34.49 -0.69
N VAL A 162 14.84 -34.97 -1.62
CA VAL A 162 15.50 -34.13 -2.63
C VAL A 162 14.49 -33.55 -3.62
N ILE A 163 13.52 -34.34 -4.09
CA ILE A 163 12.46 -33.84 -4.99
C ILE A 163 11.63 -32.77 -4.27
N PHE A 164 11.21 -33.04 -3.03
CA PHE A 164 10.45 -32.08 -2.22
C PHE A 164 11.23 -30.79 -2.00
N MET A 165 12.51 -30.89 -1.58
CA MET A 165 13.36 -29.72 -1.37
C MET A 165 13.69 -28.99 -2.66
N GLY A 166 13.78 -29.69 -3.80
CA GLY A 166 13.89 -29.08 -5.12
C GLY A 166 12.70 -28.17 -5.44
N GLY A 167 11.47 -28.61 -5.12
CA GLY A 167 10.27 -27.79 -5.23
C GLY A 167 10.28 -26.57 -4.30
N VAL A 168 10.73 -26.73 -3.04
CA VAL A 168 10.88 -25.62 -2.09
C VAL A 168 11.92 -24.61 -2.57
N CYS A 169 13.08 -25.07 -3.06
CA CYS A 169 14.12 -24.19 -3.59
C CYS A 169 13.63 -23.45 -4.84
N TRP A 170 12.91 -24.12 -5.74
CA TRP A 170 12.27 -23.47 -6.90
C TRP A 170 11.28 -22.39 -6.45
N LEU A 171 10.45 -22.68 -5.45
CA LEU A 171 9.51 -21.72 -4.88
C LEU A 171 10.22 -20.50 -4.29
N LEU A 172 11.28 -20.69 -3.50
CA LEU A 172 12.03 -19.60 -2.85
C LEU A 172 12.85 -18.77 -3.84
N ALA A 173 13.39 -19.40 -4.90
CA ALA A 173 14.24 -18.74 -5.88
C ALA A 173 13.47 -18.03 -7.00
N GLY A 174 12.24 -18.46 -7.32
CA GLY A 174 11.44 -17.86 -8.39
C GLY A 174 10.80 -16.52 -7.99
N ASP A 175 10.24 -15.81 -8.97
CA ASP A 175 9.49 -14.57 -8.74
C ASP A 175 8.05 -14.80 -8.25
N GLY A 176 7.58 -16.05 -8.30
CA GLY A 176 6.24 -16.44 -7.88
C GLY A 176 5.35 -16.81 -9.07
N PHE A 177 4.09 -16.38 -9.03
CA PHE A 177 3.05 -16.82 -9.95
C PHE A 177 2.27 -15.61 -10.47
N SER A 178 1.95 -15.63 -11.76
CA SER A 178 1.21 -14.56 -12.41
C SER A 178 -0.30 -14.66 -12.14
N ASP A 179 -0.95 -13.54 -11.84
CA ASP A 179 -2.40 -13.42 -11.76
C ASP A 179 -2.96 -13.04 -13.15
N SER A 180 -4.14 -13.56 -13.52
CA SER A 180 -4.78 -13.27 -14.82
C SER A 180 -5.86 -12.19 -14.74
N TYR A 181 -6.19 -11.70 -13.55
CA TYR A 181 -7.24 -10.68 -13.36
C TYR A 181 -6.91 -9.37 -14.05
N ILE A 182 -5.63 -8.92 -14.04
CA ILE A 182 -5.21 -7.67 -14.70
C ILE A 182 -5.59 -7.71 -16.18
N GLU A 183 -5.22 -8.78 -16.88
CA GLU A 183 -5.56 -8.97 -18.30
C GLU A 183 -7.08 -9.05 -18.49
N THR A 184 -7.78 -9.75 -17.61
CA THR A 184 -9.24 -9.89 -17.69
C THR A 184 -9.93 -8.53 -17.53
N TYR A 185 -9.49 -7.69 -16.59
CA TYR A 185 -10.09 -6.38 -16.32
C TYR A 185 -9.75 -5.38 -17.44
N LEU A 186 -8.54 -5.45 -17.99
CA LEU A 186 -8.17 -4.71 -19.18
C LEU A 186 -9.08 -5.06 -20.37
N ASN A 187 -9.41 -6.34 -20.56
CA ASN A 187 -10.32 -6.79 -21.61
C ASN A 187 -11.78 -6.38 -21.37
N LEU A 188 -12.24 -6.36 -20.10
CA LEU A 188 -13.59 -5.87 -19.75
C LEU A 188 -13.74 -4.38 -20.05
N SER A 189 -12.75 -3.58 -19.66
CA SER A 189 -12.75 -2.12 -19.88
C SER A 189 -12.59 -1.72 -21.35
N GLN A 190 -11.97 -2.54 -22.20
CA GLN A 190 -11.94 -2.27 -23.66
C GLN A 190 -13.31 -2.48 -24.33
N LYS A 191 -14.19 -3.31 -23.75
CA LYS A 191 -15.53 -3.58 -24.27
C LYS A 191 -16.55 -2.54 -23.84
N THR A 192 -16.27 -1.78 -22.79
CA THR A 192 -17.07 -0.63 -22.36
C THR A 192 -16.65 0.59 -23.16
N GLY A 193 -17.34 0.82 -24.28
CA GLY A 193 -17.18 2.00 -25.13
C GLY A 193 -17.94 3.17 -24.53
N GLY A 194 -17.46 3.70 -23.41
CA GLY A 194 -18.08 4.87 -22.80
C GLY A 194 -18.21 6.03 -23.79
N LYS A 195 -19.20 6.89 -23.59
CA LYS A 195 -19.28 8.23 -24.18
C LYS A 195 -18.04 9.09 -23.89
N ALA A 196 -17.11 8.62 -23.05
CA ALA A 196 -15.79 9.21 -22.85
C ALA A 196 -15.14 9.55 -24.21
N GLU A 197 -15.12 10.84 -24.54
CA GLU A 197 -14.47 11.35 -25.73
C GLU A 197 -13.01 10.85 -25.74
N THR A 198 -12.69 9.95 -26.67
CA THR A 198 -11.30 9.56 -26.85
C THR A 198 -10.52 10.80 -27.28
N LEU A 199 -9.36 11.02 -26.66
CA LEU A 199 -8.46 12.10 -27.06
C LEU A 199 -8.26 12.07 -28.58
N THR A 200 -8.48 13.21 -29.21
CA THR A 200 -8.10 13.44 -30.60
C THR A 200 -6.60 13.18 -30.77
N LYS A 201 -6.17 12.90 -32.01
CA LYS A 201 -4.74 12.69 -32.29
C LYS A 201 -3.88 13.90 -31.87
N GLN A 202 -4.45 15.10 -31.93
CA GLN A 202 -3.76 16.32 -31.51
C GLN A 202 -3.57 16.36 -29.99
N GLU A 203 -4.63 16.11 -29.21
CA GLU A 203 -4.53 16.06 -27.75
C GLU A 203 -3.58 14.94 -27.27
N GLN A 204 -3.57 13.78 -27.95
CA GLN A 204 -2.61 12.72 -27.65
C GLN A 204 -1.16 13.18 -27.89
N GLN A 205 -0.90 13.88 -28.99
CA GLN A 205 0.43 14.41 -29.30
C GLN A 205 0.85 15.50 -28.31
N GLU A 206 -0.09 16.38 -27.94
CA GLU A 206 0.14 17.42 -26.95
C GLU A 206 0.45 16.83 -25.58
N PHE A 207 -0.35 15.88 -25.09
CA PHE A 207 -0.09 15.17 -23.84
C PHE A 207 1.29 14.48 -23.85
N CYS A 208 1.62 13.74 -24.92
CA CYS A 208 2.95 13.11 -25.03
C CYS A 208 4.07 14.14 -24.95
N ARG A 209 3.94 15.26 -25.67
CA ARG A 209 4.92 16.37 -25.64
C ARG A 209 5.01 17.01 -24.26
N GLU A 210 3.90 17.16 -23.54
CA GLU A 210 3.87 17.68 -22.17
C GLU A 210 4.53 16.75 -21.14
N MET A 211 4.63 15.46 -21.43
CA MET A 211 5.23 14.45 -20.54
C MET A 211 6.68 14.07 -20.91
N GLU A 212 7.19 14.61 -22.01
CA GLU A 212 8.62 14.53 -22.37
C GLU A 212 9.48 15.36 -21.39
N LYS A 213 10.81 15.29 -21.52
CA LYS A 213 11.68 16.15 -20.72
C LYS A 213 11.41 17.62 -21.08
N GLY A 214 11.25 18.48 -20.08
CA GLY A 214 10.95 19.89 -20.29
C GLY A 214 12.13 20.66 -20.88
N PRO A 215 11.92 21.92 -21.28
CA PRO A 215 12.89 22.70 -22.06
C PRO A 215 14.08 23.20 -21.23
N TYR A 216 14.00 23.18 -19.91
CA TYR A 216 15.04 23.75 -19.03
C TYR A 216 16.11 22.74 -18.66
N ARG A 217 17.33 23.23 -18.46
CA ARG A 217 18.44 22.41 -17.97
C ARG A 217 18.34 22.27 -16.45
N ALA A 218 18.11 21.03 -16.00
CA ALA A 218 18.13 20.71 -14.58
C ALA A 218 19.56 20.76 -14.02
N LEU A 219 19.75 21.50 -12.92
CA LEU A 219 20.94 21.55 -12.09
C LEU A 219 20.67 20.92 -10.73
N THR A 220 21.74 20.54 -10.03
CA THR A 220 21.68 19.92 -8.71
C THR A 220 22.52 20.67 -7.68
N ALA A 221 22.03 20.70 -6.45
CA ALA A 221 22.77 21.12 -5.26
C ALA A 221 22.48 20.15 -4.11
N ALA A 222 23.50 19.83 -3.32
CA ALA A 222 23.37 19.08 -2.08
C ALA A 222 23.55 20.04 -0.90
N TYR A 223 22.93 19.73 0.23
CA TYR A 223 23.11 20.49 1.47
C TYR A 223 23.16 19.56 2.67
N GLY A 224 23.95 19.92 3.67
CA GLY A 224 24.04 19.20 4.95
C GLY A 224 24.55 17.75 4.90
N THR A 225 25.09 17.25 3.77
CA THR A 225 25.59 15.87 3.67
C THR A 225 27.02 15.70 4.16
N GLY A 226 27.69 16.81 4.49
CA GLY A 226 29.07 16.85 4.98
C GLY A 226 30.12 16.64 3.88
N LYS A 227 29.73 16.69 2.60
CA LYS A 227 30.64 16.52 1.47
C LYS A 227 31.18 17.87 0.97
N PRO A 228 32.42 17.91 0.43
CA PRO A 228 32.94 19.14 -0.17
C PRO A 228 32.06 19.62 -1.32
N GLY A 229 31.64 20.89 -1.27
CA GLY A 229 30.79 21.51 -2.29
C GLY A 229 29.30 21.57 -1.93
N ASP A 230 28.89 20.97 -0.81
CA ASP A 230 27.53 21.11 -0.27
C ASP A 230 27.27 22.53 0.23
N LEU A 231 26.01 22.95 0.19
CA LEU A 231 25.56 24.15 0.89
C LEU A 231 25.62 23.90 2.41
N GLU A 232 26.13 24.89 3.14
CA GLU A 232 26.19 24.86 4.61
C GLU A 232 24.79 24.86 5.21
N SER A 233 24.57 23.99 6.20
CA SER A 233 23.25 23.74 6.77
C SER A 233 23.31 23.63 8.29
N GLU A 234 22.23 24.03 8.97
CA GLU A 234 22.10 23.93 10.42
C GLU A 234 21.74 22.50 10.86
N THR A 235 21.72 22.30 12.19
CA THR A 235 21.25 21.06 12.82
C THR A 235 19.99 21.33 13.65
N VAL A 236 19.17 20.30 13.83
CA VAL A 236 17.94 20.33 14.60
C VAL A 236 17.91 19.22 15.65
N ASN A 237 17.29 19.52 16.79
CA ASN A 237 17.02 18.54 17.84
C ASN A 237 15.64 17.89 17.63
N ILE A 238 15.64 16.62 17.24
CA ILE A 238 14.43 15.80 17.11
C ILE A 238 14.31 14.71 18.19
N SER A 239 15.23 14.68 19.18
CA SER A 239 15.33 13.63 20.22
C SER A 239 14.13 13.56 21.18
N ARG A 240 13.09 14.34 20.91
CA ARG A 240 11.85 14.46 21.68
C ARG A 240 10.68 13.79 20.97
N PHE A 241 10.80 13.60 19.66
CA PHE A 241 9.84 12.91 18.80
C PHE A 241 10.34 11.50 18.45
N ALA A 242 11.64 11.27 18.59
CA ALA A 242 12.33 10.08 18.16
C ALA A 242 13.37 9.66 19.22
N GLU A 243 13.46 8.35 19.47
CA GLU A 243 14.46 7.76 20.37
C GLU A 243 15.15 6.57 19.71
N ASN A 244 16.48 6.56 19.73
CA ASN A 244 17.28 5.42 19.29
C ASN A 244 17.43 4.43 20.44
N GLU A 245 16.86 3.23 20.32
CA GLU A 245 16.92 2.23 21.39
C GLU A 245 17.94 1.11 21.15
N GLY A 246 18.54 0.64 22.25
CA GLY A 246 19.35 -0.57 22.30
C GLY A 246 20.62 -0.55 21.44
N ILE A 247 21.11 -1.75 21.12
CA ILE A 247 22.36 -1.94 20.37
C ILE A 247 22.23 -1.41 18.93
N GLY A 248 21.04 -1.56 18.32
CA GLY A 248 20.76 -1.05 16.98
C GLY A 248 20.86 0.47 16.90
N GLY A 249 20.21 1.17 17.84
CA GLY A 249 20.30 2.63 17.98
C GLY A 249 21.73 3.13 18.15
N PHE A 250 22.52 2.49 19.02
CA PHE A 250 23.94 2.83 19.20
C PHE A 250 24.76 2.73 17.90
N PHE A 251 24.57 1.65 17.13
CA PHE A 251 25.27 1.50 15.85
C PHE A 251 24.78 2.50 14.80
N LYS A 252 23.48 2.82 14.79
CA LYS A 252 22.89 3.83 13.90
C LYS A 252 23.52 5.20 14.15
N GLU A 253 23.54 5.70 15.40
CA GLU A 253 24.15 7.00 15.73
C GLU A 253 25.64 7.04 15.35
N LYS A 254 26.37 5.97 15.65
CA LYS A 254 27.79 5.88 15.29
C LYS A 254 28.02 5.84 13.78
N TYR A 255 27.13 5.21 13.03
CA TYR A 255 27.19 5.14 11.58
C TYR A 255 26.84 6.49 10.94
N GLN A 256 25.78 7.14 11.41
CA GLN A 256 25.32 8.44 10.91
C GLN A 256 26.27 9.58 11.29
N GLY A 257 26.96 9.46 12.42
CA GLY A 257 27.93 10.44 12.88
C GLY A 257 27.32 11.59 13.68
N TYR A 258 26.03 11.51 14.03
CA TYR A 258 25.31 12.52 14.81
C TYR A 258 24.29 11.88 15.76
N PRO A 259 24.03 12.49 16.93
CA PRO A 259 22.91 12.13 17.80
C PRO A 259 21.60 12.77 17.32
N LEU A 260 20.45 12.28 17.80
CA LEU A 260 19.14 12.88 17.49
C LEU A 260 18.96 14.32 18.02
N THR A 261 19.87 14.81 18.87
CA THR A 261 19.87 16.18 19.36
C THR A 261 20.49 17.17 18.38
N GLU A 262 21.24 16.70 17.37
CA GLU A 262 22.00 17.52 16.42
C GLU A 262 21.89 16.92 15.00
N VAL A 263 20.67 16.58 14.58
CA VAL A 263 20.42 16.01 13.25
C VAL A 263 20.68 17.09 12.18
N PRO A 264 21.53 16.84 11.17
CA PRO A 264 21.75 17.80 10.10
C PRO A 264 20.52 17.95 9.22
N LEU A 265 20.12 19.20 8.96
CA LEU A 265 19.16 19.51 7.90
C LEU A 265 19.86 19.22 6.57
N SER A 266 19.39 18.24 5.81
CA SER A 266 20.13 17.72 4.67
C SER A 266 19.24 17.14 3.58
N GLY A 267 19.75 17.16 2.35
CA GLY A 267 19.02 16.65 1.20
C GLY A 267 19.63 17.03 -0.14
N MET A 268 18.87 16.78 -1.20
CA MET A 268 19.19 17.12 -2.59
C MET A 268 18.17 18.11 -3.14
N ILE A 269 18.64 19.04 -3.96
CA ILE A 269 17.82 20.07 -4.62
C ILE A 269 18.07 19.96 -6.12
N TRP A 270 17.01 19.80 -6.90
CA TRP A 270 17.02 19.91 -8.36
C TRP A 270 16.26 21.17 -8.76
N TYR A 271 16.88 22.00 -9.61
CA TYR A 271 16.32 23.29 -10.00
C TYR A 271 16.69 23.64 -11.46
N PRO A 272 15.86 24.44 -12.15
CA PRO A 272 16.15 24.89 -13.50
C PRO A 272 17.25 25.96 -13.49
N GLU A 273 18.17 25.88 -14.45
CA GLU A 273 19.19 26.92 -14.64
C GLU A 273 18.57 28.24 -15.10
N GLU A 274 17.67 28.18 -16.09
CA GLU A 274 17.28 29.34 -16.90
C GLU A 274 16.15 30.16 -16.29
N VAL A 275 15.32 29.56 -15.42
CA VAL A 275 14.17 30.23 -14.79
C VAL A 275 14.32 30.33 -13.27
N SER A 276 13.56 31.25 -12.68
CA SER A 276 13.57 31.60 -11.25
C SER A 276 12.13 31.82 -10.78
N ASN A 277 11.92 31.98 -9.47
CA ASN A 277 10.58 32.03 -8.86
C ASN A 277 9.71 30.81 -9.26
N CYS A 278 10.30 29.63 -9.17
CA CYS A 278 9.66 28.37 -9.56
C CYS A 278 8.83 27.80 -8.41
N PRO A 279 7.63 27.24 -8.68
CA PRO A 279 6.90 26.45 -7.69
C PRO A 279 7.78 25.33 -7.15
N THR A 280 7.68 25.05 -5.84
CA THR A 280 8.64 24.20 -5.15
C THR A 280 7.96 23.01 -4.50
N LEU A 281 8.45 21.81 -4.82
CA LEU A 281 8.07 20.54 -4.21
C LEU A 281 9.11 20.13 -3.17
N PHE A 282 8.71 19.97 -1.92
CA PHE A 282 9.50 19.25 -0.92
C PHE A 282 9.04 17.81 -0.82
N LEU A 283 9.96 16.86 -0.89
CA LEU A 283 9.68 15.43 -0.89
C LEU A 283 10.45 14.73 0.23
N ILE A 284 9.77 13.87 0.98
CA ILE A 284 10.39 13.05 2.02
C ILE A 284 10.18 11.56 1.80
N HIS A 285 11.21 10.76 2.10
CA HIS A 285 11.12 9.31 2.03
C HIS A 285 10.58 8.71 3.34
N GLY A 286 10.03 7.50 3.25
CA GLY A 286 9.55 6.77 4.43
C GLY A 286 10.62 5.95 5.12
N ASN A 287 10.16 5.05 6.00
CA ASN A 287 11.02 4.17 6.75
C ASN A 287 11.72 3.16 5.83
N HIS A 288 13.05 3.16 5.87
CA HIS A 288 13.87 2.16 5.19
C HIS A 288 15.11 1.87 6.05
N SER A 289 15.97 0.95 5.59
CA SER A 289 17.32 0.81 6.14
C SER A 289 18.04 2.15 6.17
N TRP A 290 18.51 2.59 7.35
CA TRP A 290 19.34 3.80 7.54
C TRP A 290 20.69 3.74 6.80
N LEU A 291 21.06 2.57 6.27
CA LEU A 291 22.19 2.42 5.36
C LEU A 291 21.82 2.74 3.90
N THR A 292 20.65 3.26 3.59
CA THR A 292 20.26 3.64 2.22
C THR A 292 20.09 5.15 2.19
N ASP A 293 20.72 5.83 1.23
CA ASP A 293 20.59 7.27 1.05
C ASP A 293 19.27 7.56 0.30
N SER A 294 18.14 7.21 0.93
CA SER A 294 16.82 7.12 0.28
C SER A 294 16.37 8.43 -0.36
N TYR A 295 16.80 9.59 0.15
CA TYR A 295 16.53 10.90 -0.44
C TYR A 295 17.12 11.05 -1.86
N GLN A 296 18.15 10.29 -2.24
CA GLN A 296 18.69 10.29 -3.60
C GLN A 296 17.83 9.49 -4.58
N GLY A 297 16.95 8.62 -4.08
CA GLY A 297 16.15 7.72 -4.91
C GLY A 297 15.07 8.39 -5.75
N TYR A 298 14.87 9.70 -5.60
CA TYR A 298 13.91 10.51 -6.35
C TYR A 298 14.58 11.39 -7.41
N GLU A 299 15.87 11.18 -7.71
CA GLU A 299 16.59 11.93 -8.75
C GLU A 299 15.84 11.96 -10.09
N TYR A 300 15.28 10.82 -10.51
CA TYR A 300 14.51 10.71 -11.75
C TYR A 300 13.29 11.66 -11.80
N LEU A 301 12.67 11.92 -10.65
CA LEU A 301 11.52 12.82 -10.51
C LEU A 301 12.01 14.27 -10.34
N GLY A 302 13.04 14.48 -9.53
CA GLY A 302 13.65 15.78 -9.28
C GLY A 302 14.17 16.44 -10.55
N GLU A 303 14.97 15.72 -11.35
CA GLU A 303 15.47 16.20 -12.65
C GLU A 303 14.34 16.45 -13.65
N TYR A 304 13.33 15.57 -13.66
CA TYR A 304 12.18 15.69 -14.56
C TYR A 304 11.36 16.94 -14.25
N LEU A 305 10.99 17.16 -12.99
CA LEU A 305 10.25 18.35 -12.58
C LEU A 305 11.10 19.63 -12.75
N ALA A 306 12.39 19.58 -12.44
CA ALA A 306 13.30 20.70 -12.69
C ALA A 306 13.35 21.11 -14.17
N SER A 307 13.35 20.14 -15.09
CA SER A 307 13.28 20.44 -16.53
C SER A 307 11.98 21.13 -16.96
N HIS A 308 10.92 21.04 -16.13
CA HIS A 308 9.62 21.69 -16.35
C HIS A 308 9.45 23.02 -15.61
N GLY A 309 10.50 23.51 -14.92
CA GLY A 309 10.45 24.80 -14.25
C GLY A 309 9.96 24.71 -12.80
N TYR A 310 10.07 23.54 -12.16
CA TYR A 310 9.86 23.37 -10.72
C TYR A 310 11.20 23.33 -9.99
N VAL A 311 11.20 23.65 -8.70
CA VAL A 311 12.29 23.22 -7.81
C VAL A 311 11.82 22.00 -7.02
N THR A 312 12.64 20.96 -6.97
CA THR A 312 12.36 19.77 -6.17
C THR A 312 13.43 19.62 -5.09
N VAL A 313 13.01 19.50 -3.84
CA VAL A 313 13.88 19.26 -2.68
C VAL A 313 13.55 17.88 -2.12
N SER A 314 14.48 16.93 -2.16
CA SER A 314 14.33 15.64 -1.48
C SER A 314 15.12 15.64 -0.18
N VAL A 315 14.43 15.58 0.95
CA VAL A 315 15.00 15.69 2.30
C VAL A 315 15.47 14.33 2.80
N ASP A 316 16.61 14.30 3.47
CA ASP A 316 17.12 13.12 4.17
C ASP A 316 16.41 12.94 5.52
N GLU A 317 15.60 11.88 5.61
CA GLU A 317 14.88 11.47 6.81
C GLU A 317 15.53 10.26 7.50
N ASN A 318 16.80 9.96 7.19
CA ASN A 318 17.51 8.81 7.78
C ASN A 318 17.61 8.87 9.31
N ALA A 319 17.61 10.06 9.91
CA ALA A 319 17.56 10.20 11.36
C ALA A 319 16.31 9.53 11.98
N CYS A 320 15.20 9.50 11.25
CA CYS A 320 13.93 8.89 11.64
C CYS A 320 13.81 7.41 11.26
N ASN A 321 14.76 6.85 10.52
CA ASN A 321 14.68 5.47 10.03
C ASN A 321 14.87 4.42 11.13
N SER A 322 14.12 3.33 10.99
CA SER A 322 14.02 2.17 11.89
C SER A 322 13.62 2.52 13.32
N LEU A 323 12.79 3.54 13.46
CA LEU A 323 12.12 3.90 14.69
C LEU A 323 10.66 3.47 14.65
N SER A 324 9.90 3.76 15.70
CA SER A 324 8.47 3.50 15.79
C SER A 324 7.77 4.72 16.37
N GLY A 325 6.66 5.14 15.76
CA GLY A 325 5.84 6.27 16.23
C GLY A 325 6.45 7.65 16.04
N GLU A 326 7.42 7.82 15.12
CA GLU A 326 8.21 9.04 14.96
C GLU A 326 7.73 10.03 13.88
N ASN A 327 6.51 9.86 13.35
CA ASN A 327 6.05 10.62 12.18
C ASN A 327 5.86 12.11 12.45
N ASP A 328 5.62 12.51 13.70
CA ASP A 328 5.68 13.92 14.12
C ASP A 328 7.10 14.48 14.06
N GLY A 329 8.11 13.67 14.39
CA GLY A 329 9.53 13.99 14.21
C GLY A 329 9.92 14.19 12.76
N ARG A 330 9.42 13.32 11.86
CA ARG A 330 9.57 13.49 10.40
C ARG A 330 8.91 14.76 9.90
N ALA A 331 7.69 15.07 10.36
CA ALA A 331 6.98 16.29 10.01
C ALA A 331 7.75 17.55 10.44
N VAL A 332 8.28 17.56 11.67
CA VAL A 332 9.12 18.67 12.16
C VAL A 332 10.42 18.76 11.39
N LEU A 333 11.11 17.64 11.12
CA LEU A 333 12.36 17.64 10.34
C LEU A 333 12.14 18.21 8.94
N LEU A 334 11.05 17.84 8.25
CA LEU A 334 10.66 18.43 6.97
C LEU A 334 10.47 19.95 7.08
N LEU A 335 9.68 20.43 8.04
CA LEU A 335 9.39 21.87 8.19
C LEU A 335 10.64 22.69 8.51
N GLU A 336 11.59 22.13 9.26
CA GLU A 336 12.89 22.74 9.53
C GLU A 336 13.77 22.78 8.26
N ASN A 337 13.74 21.72 7.44
CA ASN A 337 14.40 21.74 6.13
C ASN A 337 13.78 22.79 5.18
N ILE A 338 12.46 22.98 5.18
CA ILE A 338 11.80 24.05 4.40
C ILE A 338 12.34 25.42 4.82
N ARG A 339 12.48 25.67 6.13
CA ARG A 339 13.07 26.92 6.66
C ARG A 339 14.52 27.11 6.21
N GLN A 340 15.34 26.05 6.30
CA GLN A 340 16.74 26.09 5.88
C GLN A 340 16.88 26.42 4.39
N VAL A 341 16.11 25.75 3.53
CA VAL A 341 16.16 25.99 2.10
C VAL A 341 15.64 27.39 1.75
N ALA A 342 14.67 27.92 2.52
CA ALA A 342 14.17 29.28 2.34
C ALA A 342 15.27 30.32 2.60
N ALA A 343 16.16 30.06 3.56
CA ALA A 343 17.32 30.92 3.80
C ALA A 343 18.28 30.93 2.60
N TYR A 344 18.52 29.79 1.93
CA TYR A 344 19.33 29.76 0.70
C TYR A 344 18.71 30.59 -0.42
N ASN A 345 17.38 30.54 -0.57
CA ASN A 345 16.66 31.30 -1.58
C ASN A 345 16.74 32.82 -1.36
N GLN A 346 16.95 33.26 -0.12
CA GLN A 346 17.09 34.67 0.26
C GLN A 346 18.55 35.17 0.26
N HIS A 347 19.53 34.27 0.17
CA HIS A 347 20.95 34.63 0.26
C HIS A 347 21.49 35.17 -1.07
N GLU A 348 21.66 36.49 -1.16
CA GLU A 348 22.19 37.16 -2.35
C GLU A 348 23.59 36.61 -2.73
N GLY A 349 23.76 36.29 -4.01
CA GLY A 349 24.99 35.68 -4.54
C GLY A 349 25.09 34.16 -4.35
N GLY A 350 24.13 33.53 -3.65
CA GLY A 350 24.03 32.06 -3.55
C GLY A 350 23.49 31.42 -4.82
N VAL A 351 23.80 30.13 -5.04
CA VAL A 351 23.38 29.38 -6.25
C VAL A 351 21.87 29.18 -6.35
N LEU A 352 21.15 29.27 -5.22
CA LEU A 352 19.69 29.13 -5.13
C LEU A 352 18.97 30.47 -4.96
N TYR A 353 19.68 31.60 -5.03
CA TYR A 353 19.09 32.91 -4.81
C TYR A 353 17.93 33.17 -5.78
N GLN A 354 16.75 33.46 -5.23
CA GLN A 354 15.49 33.70 -5.94
C GLN A 354 15.00 32.57 -6.85
N LYS A 355 15.53 31.34 -6.73
CA LYS A 355 15.11 30.21 -7.55
C LYS A 355 13.70 29.72 -7.23
N MET A 356 13.25 29.87 -5.99
CA MET A 356 12.02 29.25 -5.48
C MET A 356 10.94 30.29 -5.17
N ASP A 357 9.71 29.96 -5.54
CA ASP A 357 8.48 30.66 -5.14
C ASP A 357 7.91 30.00 -3.88
N TYR A 358 8.20 30.60 -2.72
CA TYR A 358 7.69 30.14 -1.42
C TYR A 358 6.20 30.46 -1.20
N GLY A 359 5.55 31.18 -2.13
CA GLY A 359 4.10 31.34 -2.16
C GLY A 359 3.37 30.14 -2.78
N ASN A 360 4.10 29.23 -3.44
CA ASN A 360 3.57 28.08 -4.18
C ASN A 360 4.33 26.80 -3.81
N LEU A 361 4.12 26.31 -2.57
CA LEU A 361 4.74 25.08 -2.09
C LEU A 361 3.80 23.87 -2.21
N ALA A 362 4.40 22.72 -2.52
CA ALA A 362 3.79 21.41 -2.33
C ALA A 362 4.68 20.52 -1.48
N LEU A 363 4.05 19.57 -0.77
CA LEU A 363 4.75 18.51 -0.04
C LEU A 363 4.43 17.15 -0.66
N ALA A 364 5.43 16.29 -0.80
CA ALA A 364 5.28 14.90 -1.18
C ALA A 364 5.93 13.98 -0.15
N GLY A 365 5.35 12.81 0.06
CA GLY A 365 5.88 11.84 1.00
C GLY A 365 5.63 10.42 0.55
N HIS A 366 6.60 9.53 0.77
CA HIS A 366 6.46 8.10 0.48
C HIS A 366 6.34 7.28 1.78
N SER A 367 5.42 6.32 1.86
CA SER A 367 5.26 5.44 3.03
C SER A 367 5.00 6.27 4.30
N ARG A 368 5.77 6.08 5.37
CA ARG A 368 5.73 6.96 6.54
C ARG A 368 5.89 8.45 6.23
N GLY A 369 6.65 8.76 5.18
CA GLY A 369 6.79 10.13 4.69
C GLY A 369 5.46 10.70 4.17
N GLY A 370 4.61 9.86 3.56
CA GLY A 370 3.31 10.28 3.05
C GLY A 370 2.32 10.65 4.16
N GLU A 371 2.39 9.98 5.31
CA GLU A 371 1.67 10.42 6.52
C GLU A 371 2.27 11.70 7.11
N ALA A 372 3.61 11.77 7.16
CA ALA A 372 4.33 12.88 7.76
C ALA A 372 4.10 14.20 7.02
N VAL A 373 3.88 14.22 5.69
CA VAL A 373 3.55 15.48 4.99
C VAL A 373 2.18 16.04 5.36
N CYS A 374 1.20 15.17 5.64
CA CYS A 374 -0.11 15.59 6.15
C CYS A 374 0.00 16.12 7.58
N THR A 375 0.79 15.45 8.41
CA THR A 375 1.14 15.93 9.77
C THR A 375 1.89 17.27 9.71
N ALA A 376 2.80 17.45 8.76
CA ALA A 376 3.55 18.69 8.56
C ALA A 376 2.63 19.83 8.12
N TYR A 377 1.65 19.57 7.25
CA TYR A 377 0.64 20.56 6.87
C TYR A 377 -0.19 21.01 8.08
N LEU A 378 -0.63 20.06 8.93
CA LEU A 378 -1.30 20.40 10.18
C LEU A 378 -0.40 21.25 11.10
N PHE A 379 0.85 20.83 11.33
CA PHE A 379 1.80 21.57 12.17
C PHE A 379 2.17 22.94 11.61
N ASN A 380 2.07 23.12 10.30
CA ASN A 380 2.35 24.38 9.63
C ASN A 380 1.34 25.47 10.00
N ASP A 381 0.07 25.09 10.22
CA ASP A 381 -1.02 25.99 10.64
C ASP A 381 -1.03 26.23 12.16
N LEU A 382 -0.60 25.25 12.95
CA LEU A 382 -0.62 25.34 14.41
C LEU A 382 0.46 26.27 14.95
N ASN A 383 0.14 26.96 16.06
CA ASN A 383 1.10 27.77 16.82
C ASN A 383 1.83 26.98 17.92
N TYR A 384 1.34 25.80 18.26
CA TYR A 384 1.86 24.95 19.32
C TYR A 384 1.83 23.49 18.91
N TYR A 385 2.78 22.71 19.40
CA TYR A 385 2.77 21.26 19.22
C TYR A 385 1.59 20.65 20.00
N PRO A 386 0.74 19.82 19.36
CA PRO A 386 -0.46 19.25 19.98
C PRO A 386 -0.21 18.57 21.32
N ASP A 387 0.89 17.81 21.43
CA ASP A 387 1.14 16.99 22.63
C ASP A 387 1.99 17.73 23.69
N ASN A 388 2.43 18.96 23.42
CA ASN A 388 3.11 19.79 24.41
C ASN A 388 2.96 21.29 24.15
N GLY A 389 2.02 21.92 24.84
CA GLY A 389 1.76 23.37 24.74
C GLY A 389 2.91 24.30 25.16
N ASN A 390 4.00 23.79 25.75
CA ASN A 390 5.22 24.58 25.99
C ASN A 390 6.12 24.67 24.74
N ARG A 391 5.74 24.04 23.63
CA ARG A 391 6.45 24.06 22.36
C ARG A 391 5.68 24.89 21.37
N ARG A 392 6.34 25.91 20.83
CA ARG A 392 5.78 26.79 19.81
C ARG A 392 6.22 26.34 18.44
N PHE A 393 5.31 26.44 17.49
CA PHE A 393 5.58 26.36 16.07
C PHE A 393 5.54 27.75 15.45
N GLN A 394 6.39 27.96 14.45
CA GLN A 394 6.54 29.21 13.70
C GLN A 394 6.91 28.87 12.25
N TYR A 395 6.02 28.15 11.57
CA TYR A 395 6.24 27.69 10.19
C TYR A 395 5.43 28.55 9.21
N HIS A 396 4.10 28.42 9.21
CA HIS A 396 3.18 29.28 8.44
C HIS A 396 3.59 29.46 6.96
N PHE A 397 4.10 28.40 6.33
CA PHE A 397 4.48 28.36 4.93
C PHE A 397 3.24 28.25 4.02
N SER A 398 3.30 28.81 2.80
CA SER A 398 2.22 28.75 1.81
C SER A 398 2.16 27.41 1.08
N ILE A 399 1.77 26.36 1.80
CA ILE A 399 1.59 25.01 1.26
C ILE A 399 0.20 24.90 0.63
N LYS A 400 0.12 24.51 -0.65
CA LYS A 400 -1.14 24.40 -1.40
C LYS A 400 -1.55 22.97 -1.74
N SER A 401 -0.57 22.07 -1.81
CA SER A 401 -0.78 20.72 -2.32
C SER A 401 0.03 19.68 -1.56
N LEU A 402 -0.57 18.51 -1.37
CA LEU A 402 0.01 17.35 -0.71
C LEU A 402 -0.03 16.14 -1.66
N ILE A 403 1.04 15.36 -1.69
CA ILE A 403 1.16 14.15 -2.50
C ILE A 403 1.59 13.00 -1.58
N ALA A 404 0.72 12.01 -1.40
CA ALA A 404 0.99 10.83 -0.62
C ALA A 404 1.23 9.63 -1.55
N ILE A 405 2.44 9.10 -1.52
CA ILE A 405 2.86 7.93 -2.30
C ILE A 405 2.90 6.73 -1.34
N ALA A 406 2.11 5.69 -1.63
CA ALA A 406 1.97 4.48 -0.84
C ALA A 406 2.04 4.72 0.69
N PRO A 407 1.27 5.68 1.23
CA PRO A 407 1.51 6.20 2.57
C PRO A 407 1.06 5.23 3.66
N THR A 408 1.67 5.33 4.84
CA THR A 408 0.99 4.88 6.08
C THR A 408 -0.10 5.89 6.46
N CYS A 409 -0.94 5.54 7.43
CA CYS A 409 -1.85 6.49 8.06
C CYS A 409 -2.02 6.13 9.54
N GLY A 410 -2.17 7.16 10.39
CA GLY A 410 -2.51 6.99 11.80
C GLY A 410 -1.39 6.49 12.73
N GLN A 411 -0.12 6.48 12.31
CA GLN A 411 0.99 6.15 13.24
C GLN A 411 1.23 7.25 14.26
N TYR A 412 1.08 8.51 13.87
CA TYR A 412 0.99 9.65 14.79
C TYR A 412 -0.45 10.17 14.84
N ARG A 413 -0.96 10.39 16.05
CA ARG A 413 -2.32 10.86 16.32
C ARG A 413 -2.26 12.07 17.25
N PRO A 414 -2.25 13.30 16.74
CA PRO A 414 -2.11 14.50 17.57
C PRO A 414 -3.26 14.56 18.59
N SER A 415 -2.92 14.62 19.88
CA SER A 415 -3.91 14.59 20.97
C SER A 415 -4.88 13.40 20.89
N ASP A 416 -4.39 12.23 20.47
CA ASP A 416 -5.15 10.99 20.25
C ASP A 416 -6.26 11.10 19.18
N ARG A 417 -6.15 12.06 18.25
CA ARG A 417 -7.10 12.28 17.14
C ARG A 417 -6.50 11.93 15.80
N SER A 418 -7.37 11.71 14.81
CA SER A 418 -6.95 11.62 13.41
C SER A 418 -6.49 12.99 12.90
N VAL A 419 -5.65 12.99 11.87
CA VAL A 419 -5.19 14.21 11.20
C VAL A 419 -6.28 14.66 10.22
N GLU A 420 -7.08 15.63 10.64
CA GLU A 420 -8.14 16.25 9.82
C GLU A 420 -7.59 17.52 9.16
N LEU A 421 -7.75 17.63 7.84
CA LEU A 421 -7.25 18.75 7.05
C LEU A 421 -8.41 19.45 6.32
N GLU A 422 -8.25 20.75 6.07
CA GLU A 422 -9.26 21.57 5.38
C GLU A 422 -8.61 22.35 4.23
N ASP A 423 -9.31 22.44 3.10
CA ASP A 423 -8.98 23.28 1.94
C ASP A 423 -7.55 23.12 1.40
N VAL A 424 -7.14 21.87 1.17
CA VAL A 424 -5.84 21.50 0.59
C VAL A 424 -6.00 20.57 -0.61
N ASN A 425 -5.18 20.74 -1.64
CA ASN A 425 -5.14 19.79 -2.75
C ASN A 425 -4.44 18.50 -2.32
N TYR A 426 -4.94 17.34 -2.73
CA TYR A 426 -4.37 16.06 -2.32
C TYR A 426 -4.32 15.03 -3.44
N LEU A 427 -3.14 14.47 -3.70
CA LEU A 427 -2.93 13.33 -4.59
C LEU A 427 -2.51 12.11 -3.78
N LEU A 428 -3.27 11.03 -3.89
CA LEU A 428 -2.92 9.74 -3.31
C LEU A 428 -2.58 8.73 -4.42
N LEU A 429 -1.37 8.18 -4.40
CA LEU A 429 -0.91 7.18 -5.37
C LEU A 429 -0.43 5.91 -4.63
N HIS A 430 -1.05 4.76 -4.89
CA HIS A 430 -0.68 3.51 -4.21
C HIS A 430 -0.82 2.31 -5.14
N GLY A 431 0.09 1.34 -4.99
CA GLY A 431 0.02 0.08 -5.70
C GLY A 431 -0.79 -1.00 -5.00
N ALA A 432 -1.64 -1.71 -5.73
CA ALA A 432 -2.40 -2.84 -5.18
C ALA A 432 -1.51 -4.02 -4.77
N ASN A 433 -0.29 -4.08 -5.34
CA ASN A 433 0.71 -5.11 -5.07
C ASN A 433 1.77 -4.65 -4.05
N ASP A 434 1.51 -3.57 -3.31
CA ASP A 434 2.30 -3.16 -2.15
C ASP A 434 2.35 -4.27 -1.10
N GLN A 435 3.57 -4.66 -0.73
CA GLN A 435 3.81 -5.74 0.23
C GLN A 435 4.30 -5.25 1.60
N ASP A 436 4.59 -3.95 1.76
CA ASP A 436 4.94 -3.33 3.04
C ASP A 436 3.69 -2.73 3.71
N VAL A 437 3.01 -1.83 2.98
CA VAL A 437 1.71 -1.24 3.32
C VAL A 437 0.65 -1.89 2.44
N ASN A 438 0.25 -3.10 2.84
CA ASN A 438 -0.60 -3.97 2.02
C ASN A 438 -2.07 -3.52 1.91
N SER A 439 -2.54 -2.61 2.73
CA SER A 439 -3.85 -1.94 2.58
C SER A 439 -3.67 -0.57 1.94
N PHE A 440 -4.71 -0.04 1.29
CA PHE A 440 -4.69 1.29 0.70
C PHE A 440 -4.86 2.40 1.78
N MET A 441 -4.01 2.38 2.81
CA MET A 441 -4.15 3.12 4.07
C MET A 441 -4.33 4.63 3.87
N GLY A 442 -3.72 5.19 2.83
CA GLY A 442 -3.84 6.62 2.52
C GLY A 442 -5.28 7.10 2.27
N MET A 443 -6.23 6.19 2.01
CA MET A 443 -7.64 6.54 1.92
C MET A 443 -8.19 7.10 3.23
N GLU A 444 -7.73 6.66 4.40
CA GLU A 444 -8.18 7.26 5.66
C GLU A 444 -7.84 8.75 5.73
N GLN A 445 -6.65 9.15 5.29
CA GLN A 445 -6.31 10.57 5.20
C GLN A 445 -7.08 11.30 4.09
N TYR A 446 -7.36 10.63 2.96
CA TYR A 446 -8.18 11.19 1.87
C TYR A 446 -9.59 11.56 2.36
N GLU A 447 -10.21 10.71 3.17
CA GLU A 447 -11.55 10.99 3.72
C GLU A 447 -11.51 12.06 4.80
N ASN A 448 -10.42 12.14 5.59
CA ASN A 448 -10.18 13.20 6.58
C ASN A 448 -9.79 14.56 5.97
N ILE A 449 -10.07 14.80 4.68
CA ILE A 449 -9.92 16.11 4.02
C ILE A 449 -11.29 16.65 3.66
N SER A 450 -11.64 17.79 4.25
CA SER A 450 -12.88 18.52 3.98
C SER A 450 -12.63 19.79 3.16
N PHE A 451 -13.68 20.25 2.46
CA PHE A 451 -13.65 21.48 1.67
C PHE A 451 -14.72 22.46 2.16
N SER A 452 -14.29 23.66 2.53
CA SER A 452 -15.16 24.75 2.99
C SER A 452 -15.89 25.46 1.84
N LYS A 453 -15.50 25.16 0.59
CA LYS A 453 -15.92 25.82 -0.67
C LYS A 453 -15.34 27.24 -0.85
N THR A 454 -14.38 27.65 -0.03
CA THR A 454 -13.73 28.97 -0.15
C THR A 454 -12.54 28.96 -1.12
N LYS A 455 -11.94 27.79 -1.38
CA LYS A 455 -10.82 27.61 -2.30
C LYS A 455 -11.17 26.55 -3.34
N ASP A 456 -10.67 26.73 -4.57
CA ASP A 456 -10.71 25.66 -5.58
C ASP A 456 -9.67 24.60 -5.23
N CYS A 457 -10.14 23.51 -4.62
CA CYS A 457 -9.33 22.36 -4.25
C CYS A 457 -9.85 21.08 -4.91
N ILE A 458 -8.92 20.14 -5.14
CA ILE A 458 -9.20 18.77 -5.57
C ILE A 458 -8.44 17.77 -4.69
N LYS A 459 -9.12 16.70 -4.30
CA LYS A 459 -8.49 15.46 -3.84
C LYS A 459 -8.72 14.36 -4.88
N THR A 460 -7.69 13.60 -5.21
CA THR A 460 -7.76 12.49 -6.17
C THR A 460 -6.91 11.33 -5.68
N SER A 461 -7.43 10.12 -5.82
CA SER A 461 -6.76 8.87 -5.47
C SER A 461 -6.61 7.99 -6.71
N LEU A 462 -5.45 7.34 -6.83
CA LEU A 462 -5.14 6.42 -7.91
C LEU A 462 -4.57 5.13 -7.32
N TYR A 463 -5.38 4.08 -7.36
CA TYR A 463 -5.02 2.74 -6.92
C TYR A 463 -4.72 1.84 -8.10
N VAL A 464 -3.49 1.34 -8.20
CA VAL A 464 -2.99 0.78 -9.46
C VAL A 464 -2.52 -0.65 -9.29
N ALA A 465 -3.03 -1.56 -10.12
CA ALA A 465 -2.60 -2.95 -10.15
C ALA A 465 -1.13 -3.08 -10.62
N GLY A 466 -0.38 -4.00 -10.00
CA GLY A 466 0.99 -4.30 -10.38
C GLY A 466 2.06 -3.34 -9.83
N LEU A 467 1.71 -2.27 -9.11
CA LEU A 467 2.69 -1.42 -8.43
C LEU A 467 2.99 -1.99 -7.04
N ASN A 468 4.27 -2.01 -6.66
CA ASN A 468 4.70 -2.39 -5.31
C ASN A 468 5.02 -1.14 -4.45
N HIS A 469 5.46 -1.35 -3.21
CA HIS A 469 5.90 -0.26 -2.34
C HIS A 469 7.19 0.39 -2.85
N GLY A 470 8.22 -0.43 -3.09
CA GLY A 470 9.58 0.06 -3.22
C GLY A 470 9.91 0.85 -4.50
N GLN A 471 9.33 0.50 -5.65
CA GLN A 471 9.86 0.97 -6.94
C GLN A 471 9.60 2.45 -7.25
N PHE A 472 8.78 3.16 -6.45
CA PHE A 472 8.71 4.62 -6.49
C PHE A 472 10.06 5.27 -6.14
N ASN A 473 10.89 4.60 -5.33
CA ASN A 473 12.24 5.01 -5.03
C ASN A 473 13.23 4.17 -5.85
N SER A 474 14.18 4.80 -6.55
CA SER A 474 15.13 4.07 -7.40
C SER A 474 16.05 3.11 -6.64
N LEU A 475 16.18 3.28 -5.31
CA LEU A 475 17.12 2.53 -4.45
C LEU A 475 16.50 1.39 -3.65
N TRP A 476 15.17 1.28 -3.58
CA TRP A 476 14.49 0.29 -2.72
C TRP A 476 14.22 -1.03 -3.46
N GLY A 477 13.89 -0.94 -4.75
CA GLY A 477 13.78 -2.10 -5.64
C GLY A 477 12.48 -2.89 -5.50
N LYS A 478 12.52 -4.13 -5.99
CA LYS A 478 11.35 -5.00 -6.21
C LYS A 478 10.85 -5.74 -4.95
N TYR A 479 11.67 -5.85 -3.91
CA TYR A 479 11.35 -6.64 -2.73
C TYR A 479 11.12 -5.73 -1.53
N ASP A 480 9.87 -5.63 -1.09
CA ASP A 480 9.47 -4.71 -0.01
C ASP A 480 9.83 -5.24 1.40
N MET A 481 10.27 -6.50 1.50
CA MET A 481 10.66 -7.14 2.76
C MET A 481 12.17 -7.42 2.82
N MET A 482 12.69 -7.59 4.05
CA MET A 482 14.07 -7.99 4.25
C MET A 482 14.32 -9.47 3.92
N GLU A 483 15.57 -9.79 3.60
CA GLU A 483 16.03 -11.18 3.54
C GLU A 483 16.03 -11.84 4.93
N PRO A 484 15.68 -13.14 5.04
CA PRO A 484 15.25 -14.05 3.97
C PRO A 484 13.73 -14.08 3.74
N ILE A 485 12.96 -13.20 4.40
CA ILE A 485 11.49 -13.17 4.38
C ILE A 485 10.97 -12.86 2.97
N ASN A 486 11.65 -11.96 2.26
CA ASN A 486 11.28 -11.58 0.90
C ASN A 486 11.18 -12.74 -0.10
N ARG A 487 11.81 -13.89 0.18
CA ARG A 487 11.78 -15.07 -0.70
C ARG A 487 10.41 -15.70 -0.83
N MET A 488 9.47 -15.35 0.05
CA MET A 488 8.07 -15.80 -0.05
C MET A 488 7.13 -14.79 -0.74
N LEU A 489 7.61 -13.59 -1.04
CA LEU A 489 6.82 -12.57 -1.74
C LEU A 489 6.53 -13.00 -3.16
N ASN A 490 5.29 -12.80 -3.62
CA ASN A 490 4.92 -12.98 -5.01
C ASN A 490 5.11 -11.66 -5.76
N VAL A 491 6.07 -11.63 -6.67
CA VAL A 491 6.51 -10.42 -7.37
C VAL A 491 6.43 -10.58 -8.89
N ALA A 492 5.75 -11.64 -9.36
CA ALA A 492 5.61 -11.96 -10.77
C ALA A 492 4.70 -10.97 -11.52
N ASN A 493 3.79 -10.30 -10.81
CA ASN A 493 2.77 -9.39 -11.38
C ASN A 493 3.20 -7.93 -11.42
N PHE A 494 4.46 -7.63 -11.06
CA PHE A 494 4.87 -6.25 -10.88
C PHE A 494 5.16 -5.61 -12.24
N LEU A 495 4.74 -4.36 -12.39
CA LEU A 495 5.29 -3.51 -13.44
C LEU A 495 6.79 -3.31 -13.21
N SER A 496 7.51 -3.00 -14.28
CA SER A 496 8.91 -2.62 -14.14
C SER A 496 9.05 -1.33 -13.33
N GLN A 497 10.23 -1.13 -12.72
CA GLN A 497 10.51 0.10 -11.97
C GLN A 497 10.32 1.35 -12.84
N GLN A 498 10.67 1.28 -14.12
CA GLN A 498 10.51 2.39 -15.07
C GLN A 498 9.04 2.72 -15.33
N GLU A 499 8.18 1.71 -15.51
CA GLU A 499 6.75 1.91 -15.70
C GLU A 499 6.08 2.50 -14.46
N GLN A 500 6.40 1.98 -13.27
CA GLN A 500 5.89 2.53 -12.00
C GLN A 500 6.34 3.97 -11.77
N GLN A 501 7.61 4.27 -12.04
CA GLN A 501 8.14 5.63 -11.96
C GLN A 501 7.52 6.56 -13.01
N GLN A 502 7.19 6.06 -14.20
CA GLN A 502 6.50 6.84 -15.23
C GLN A 502 5.07 7.17 -14.82
N ILE A 503 4.33 6.24 -14.19
CA ILE A 503 3.01 6.53 -13.60
C ILE A 503 3.13 7.66 -12.56
N ALA A 504 4.10 7.55 -11.64
CA ALA A 504 4.34 8.58 -10.64
C ALA A 504 4.69 9.94 -11.26
N LYS A 505 5.59 9.99 -12.25
CA LYS A 505 5.94 11.23 -12.96
C LYS A 505 4.73 11.91 -13.60
N ILE A 506 3.89 11.15 -14.30
CA ILE A 506 2.72 11.68 -14.98
C ILE A 506 1.72 12.22 -13.95
N ALA A 507 1.32 11.39 -12.98
CA ALA A 507 0.34 11.78 -11.98
C ALA A 507 0.78 13.01 -11.16
N ILE A 508 2.04 13.01 -10.69
CA ILE A 508 2.60 14.10 -9.89
C ILE A 508 2.70 15.38 -10.73
N LYS A 509 3.21 15.29 -11.97
CA LYS A 509 3.36 16.49 -12.81
C LYS A 509 2.00 17.11 -13.15
N VAL A 510 1.02 16.31 -13.57
CA VAL A 510 -0.32 16.84 -13.88
C VAL A 510 -0.96 17.48 -12.66
N PHE A 511 -0.82 16.84 -11.49
CA PHE A 511 -1.32 17.39 -10.24
C PHE A 511 -0.64 18.71 -9.84
N LEU A 512 0.68 18.82 -9.96
CA LEU A 512 1.41 20.06 -9.69
C LEU A 512 1.09 21.15 -10.71
N ASP A 513 1.02 20.81 -12.00
CA ASP A 513 0.65 21.74 -13.07
C ASP A 513 -0.74 22.35 -12.79
N GLN A 514 -1.70 21.56 -12.32
CA GLN A 514 -3.03 22.07 -11.97
C GLN A 514 -3.05 22.91 -10.69
N THR A 515 -2.36 22.46 -9.64
CA THR A 515 -2.57 23.00 -8.29
C THR A 515 -1.59 24.10 -7.90
N LEU A 516 -0.44 24.17 -8.58
CA LEU A 516 0.58 25.20 -8.41
C LEU A 516 0.83 26.04 -9.68
N GLY A 517 0.47 25.52 -10.86
CA GLY A 517 0.71 26.20 -12.13
C GLY A 517 -0.16 27.45 -12.32
N GLN A 518 0.24 28.30 -13.27
CA GLN A 518 -0.48 29.53 -13.60
C GLN A 518 -1.41 29.37 -14.82
N GLU A 519 -1.32 28.26 -15.55
CA GLU A 519 -2.10 27.98 -16.76
C GLU A 519 -2.80 26.62 -16.63
N GLU A 520 -4.11 26.60 -16.88
CA GLU A 520 -4.90 25.38 -16.93
C GLU A 520 -4.55 24.60 -18.22
N LYS A 521 -4.14 23.34 -18.06
CA LYS A 521 -3.76 22.47 -19.18
C LYS A 521 -4.82 21.43 -19.45
N SER A 522 -4.94 21.01 -20.71
CA SER A 522 -5.88 19.96 -21.14
C SER A 522 -5.65 18.63 -20.40
N SER A 523 -4.41 18.38 -19.96
CA SER A 523 -4.02 17.19 -19.18
C SER A 523 -4.66 17.10 -17.79
N TYR A 524 -5.28 18.18 -17.28
CA TYR A 524 -5.98 18.22 -15.99
C TYR A 524 -7.02 17.10 -15.84
N GLU A 525 -7.75 16.77 -16.91
CA GLU A 525 -8.80 15.74 -16.88
C GLU A 525 -8.28 14.37 -16.43
N LEU A 526 -6.96 14.10 -16.49
CA LEU A 526 -6.39 12.87 -15.94
C LEU A 526 -6.68 12.69 -14.45
N LEU A 527 -6.80 13.79 -13.68
CA LEU A 527 -7.05 13.78 -12.24
C LEU A 527 -8.48 13.34 -11.89
N THR A 528 -9.39 13.36 -12.86
CA THR A 528 -10.82 13.02 -12.69
C THR A 528 -11.31 11.95 -13.67
N ASN A 529 -10.54 11.66 -14.72
CA ASN A 529 -10.86 10.69 -15.77
C ASN A 529 -9.57 10.10 -16.37
N TRP A 530 -8.93 9.20 -15.63
CA TRP A 530 -7.76 8.47 -16.14
C TRP A 530 -8.07 7.66 -17.41
N GLY A 531 -9.33 7.20 -17.56
CA GLY A 531 -9.78 6.34 -18.66
C GLY A 531 -9.58 6.97 -20.03
N LYS A 532 -9.79 8.30 -20.14
CA LYS A 532 -9.53 9.10 -21.35
C LYS A 532 -8.08 9.01 -21.83
N TYR A 533 -7.13 8.85 -20.90
CA TYR A 533 -5.69 8.83 -21.15
C TYR A 533 -5.09 7.41 -21.18
N ARG A 534 -5.90 6.37 -21.02
CA ARG A 534 -5.45 4.97 -20.86
C ARG A 534 -4.44 4.48 -21.90
N SER A 535 -4.56 4.92 -23.16
CA SER A 535 -3.64 4.53 -24.24
C SER A 535 -2.24 5.15 -24.11
N LEU A 536 -2.10 6.22 -23.31
CA LEU A 536 -0.88 6.99 -23.09
C LEU A 536 -0.19 6.62 -21.76
N LEU A 537 -0.84 5.83 -20.91
CA LEU A 537 -0.32 5.35 -19.64
C LEU A 537 0.26 3.93 -19.77
N PRO A 538 1.19 3.52 -18.89
CA PRO A 538 1.60 2.12 -18.79
C PRO A 538 0.40 1.20 -18.62
N GLN A 539 0.38 0.07 -19.35
CA GLN A 539 -0.79 -0.79 -19.45
C GLN A 539 -1.00 -1.59 -18.17
N THR A 540 -1.98 -1.18 -17.38
CA THR A 540 -2.45 -1.86 -16.17
C THR A 540 -3.85 -1.39 -15.80
N VAL A 541 -4.41 -1.93 -14.72
CA VAL A 541 -5.70 -1.51 -14.17
C VAL A 541 -5.48 -0.33 -13.21
N TYR A 542 -6.23 0.74 -13.44
CA TYR A 542 -6.26 1.93 -12.60
C TYR A 542 -7.66 2.06 -12.01
N VAL A 543 -7.73 2.32 -10.71
CA VAL A 543 -8.97 2.58 -9.97
C VAL A 543 -8.85 3.98 -9.40
N GLN A 544 -9.80 4.85 -9.72
CA GLN A 544 -9.73 6.28 -9.38
C GLN A 544 -10.97 6.71 -8.60
N SER A 545 -10.73 7.45 -7.51
CA SER A 545 -11.74 8.24 -6.83
C SER A 545 -11.27 9.70 -6.79
N TYR A 546 -12.18 10.66 -6.85
CA TYR A 546 -11.82 12.07 -6.69
C TYR A 546 -12.97 12.88 -6.11
N GLN A 547 -12.66 14.01 -5.49
CA GLN A 547 -13.64 14.99 -5.04
C GLN A 547 -13.09 16.39 -5.28
N ARG A 548 -13.96 17.28 -5.77
CA ARG A 548 -13.67 18.70 -5.91
C ARG A 548 -14.41 19.52 -4.86
N SER A 549 -13.85 20.68 -4.54
CA SER A 549 -14.41 21.67 -3.61
C SER A 549 -15.76 22.28 -4.05
N ASP A 550 -16.08 22.24 -5.35
CA ASP A 550 -17.33 22.74 -5.93
C ASP A 550 -18.48 21.69 -5.89
N VAL A 551 -18.24 20.53 -5.27
CA VAL A 551 -19.29 19.53 -5.03
C VAL A 551 -20.15 19.94 -3.84
N MET A 552 -21.45 20.06 -4.07
CA MET A 552 -22.44 20.05 -3.00
C MET A 552 -22.71 18.60 -2.60
N MET A 553 -22.21 18.20 -1.43
CA MET A 553 -22.47 16.88 -0.88
C MET A 553 -23.95 16.72 -0.51
N LEU A 554 -24.55 15.62 -0.97
CA LEU A 554 -25.91 15.21 -0.63
C LEU A 554 -25.91 14.09 0.42
N CYS A 555 -25.02 13.10 0.24
CA CYS A 555 -24.81 11.98 1.15
C CYS A 555 -23.32 11.58 1.18
N ASP A 556 -22.70 11.69 2.36
CA ASP A 556 -21.38 11.14 2.73
C ASP A 556 -21.45 10.22 3.97
N PHE A 557 -22.58 10.18 4.67
CA PHE A 557 -22.88 9.23 5.76
C PHE A 557 -22.00 9.39 7.01
N GLU A 558 -21.28 10.50 7.15
CA GLU A 558 -20.40 10.78 8.29
C GLU A 558 -21.13 11.51 9.44
N GLU A 559 -22.33 12.03 9.19
CA GLU A 559 -23.00 12.99 10.06
C GLU A 559 -23.72 12.37 11.27
N ASP A 560 -24.31 11.17 11.11
CA ASP A 560 -25.03 10.46 12.17
C ASP A 560 -25.24 8.96 11.87
N ALA A 561 -26.26 8.32 12.47
CA ALA A 561 -26.59 6.90 12.29
C ALA A 561 -28.06 6.69 11.86
N ARG A 562 -28.71 7.76 11.39
CA ARG A 562 -30.09 7.75 10.89
C ARG A 562 -30.06 7.40 9.41
N ILE A 563 -30.22 6.09 9.19
CA ILE A 563 -30.18 5.47 7.88
C ILE A 563 -31.14 6.09 6.85
N GLU A 564 -32.18 6.83 7.23
CA GLU A 564 -33.14 7.44 6.30
C GLU A 564 -32.80 8.87 5.86
N THR A 565 -31.70 9.46 6.37
CA THR A 565 -31.29 10.83 6.08
C THR A 565 -29.99 10.88 5.27
N GLY A 566 -29.76 11.96 4.54
CA GLY A 566 -28.44 12.27 3.96
C GLY A 566 -27.85 13.52 4.60
N THR A 567 -26.59 13.79 4.29
CA THR A 567 -25.78 14.89 4.81
C THR A 567 -26.38 16.27 4.57
N ALA A 568 -26.92 16.49 3.36
CA ALA A 568 -27.59 17.75 3.05
C ALA A 568 -28.97 17.83 3.72
N GLU A 569 -29.26 18.98 4.32
CA GLU A 569 -30.51 19.20 5.04
C GLU A 569 -31.75 18.88 4.17
N GLY A 570 -32.63 18.02 4.69
CA GLY A 570 -33.87 17.63 4.05
C GLY A 570 -33.75 16.52 3.01
N VAL A 571 -32.54 16.04 2.69
CA VAL A 571 -32.33 14.84 1.89
C VAL A 571 -32.85 13.61 2.64
N ARG A 572 -33.48 12.70 1.89
CA ARG A 572 -34.00 11.43 2.39
C ARG A 572 -33.49 10.30 1.51
N ILE A 573 -33.10 9.20 2.14
CA ILE A 573 -32.60 8.02 1.45
C ILE A 573 -33.45 6.79 1.76
N GLN A 574 -33.54 5.89 0.79
CA GLN A 574 -34.27 4.63 0.91
C GLN A 574 -33.67 3.61 -0.05
N ALA A 575 -33.55 2.36 0.36
CA ALA A 575 -33.29 1.26 -0.57
C ALA A 575 -34.53 0.38 -0.78
N GLU A 576 -34.73 -0.06 -2.02
CA GLU A 576 -35.82 -0.97 -2.41
C GLU A 576 -35.25 -2.20 -3.12
N HIS A 577 -36.01 -3.30 -3.08
CA HIS A 577 -35.66 -4.57 -3.74
C HIS A 577 -34.31 -5.20 -3.35
N VAL A 578 -33.74 -4.80 -2.21
CA VAL A 578 -32.56 -5.39 -1.58
C VAL A 578 -32.96 -6.36 -0.46
N ASP A 579 -32.08 -7.31 -0.14
CA ASP A 579 -32.28 -8.19 1.02
C ASP A 579 -31.82 -7.51 2.32
N SER A 580 -30.82 -6.63 2.22
CA SER A 580 -30.41 -5.76 3.32
C SER A 580 -29.68 -4.52 2.81
N TRP A 581 -29.83 -3.40 3.53
CA TRP A 581 -28.97 -2.25 3.39
C TRP A 581 -28.69 -1.61 4.75
N ARG A 582 -27.49 -1.02 4.91
CA ARG A 582 -26.99 -0.47 6.18
C ARG A 582 -25.97 0.64 5.88
N GLU A 583 -25.87 1.61 6.77
CA GLU A 583 -24.66 2.43 6.90
C GLU A 583 -23.62 1.60 7.66
N GLU A 584 -22.45 1.39 7.06
CA GLU A 584 -21.38 0.57 7.64
C GLU A 584 -20.05 1.32 7.65
N LEU A 585 -19.26 1.12 8.70
CA LEU A 585 -17.86 1.56 8.75
C LEU A 585 -17.06 0.74 7.73
N MET A 586 -16.46 1.42 6.76
CA MET A 586 -15.69 0.79 5.70
C MET A 586 -14.39 0.20 6.25
N ARG A 587 -13.99 -0.93 5.66
CA ARG A 587 -12.79 -1.69 6.04
C ARG A 587 -11.94 -2.02 4.83
N PHE A 588 -10.63 -2.13 5.05
CA PHE A 588 -9.70 -2.69 4.07
C PHE A 588 -9.80 -4.23 4.06
N SER A 589 -9.13 -4.85 3.10
CA SER A 589 -9.01 -6.31 2.94
C SER A 589 -8.42 -7.03 4.17
N ASN A 590 -7.72 -6.30 5.04
CA ASN A 590 -7.13 -6.80 6.27
C ASN A 590 -8.02 -6.55 7.52
N GLU A 591 -9.26 -6.11 7.33
CA GLU A 591 -10.26 -5.75 8.35
C GLU A 591 -9.97 -4.48 9.15
N GLU A 592 -8.88 -3.77 8.87
CA GLU A 592 -8.62 -2.46 9.47
C GLU A 592 -9.64 -1.44 9.00
N SER A 593 -9.97 -0.47 9.86
CA SER A 593 -10.91 0.60 9.54
C SER A 593 -10.34 1.52 8.47
N ARG A 594 -11.20 1.99 7.56
CA ARG A 594 -10.88 3.05 6.60
C ARG A 594 -11.17 4.46 7.12
N GLY A 595 -11.74 4.59 8.31
CA GLY A 595 -12.09 5.87 8.91
C GLY A 595 -13.33 6.55 8.33
N ASN A 596 -14.08 5.91 7.41
CA ASN A 596 -15.28 6.46 6.78
C ASN A 596 -16.43 5.44 6.74
N TYR A 597 -17.65 5.93 6.57
CA TYR A 597 -18.89 5.20 6.47
C TYR A 597 -19.45 5.25 5.05
N ALA A 598 -20.27 4.27 4.69
CA ALA A 598 -20.96 4.26 3.40
C ALA A 598 -22.26 3.47 3.48
N ALA A 599 -23.19 3.73 2.56
CA ALA A 599 -24.40 2.94 2.39
C ALA A 599 -24.07 1.62 1.65
N VAL A 600 -24.16 0.50 2.35
CA VAL A 600 -23.92 -0.84 1.80
C VAL A 600 -25.25 -1.52 1.47
N LEU A 601 -25.44 -1.90 0.21
CA LEU A 601 -26.59 -2.67 -0.28
C LEU A 601 -26.16 -4.10 -0.58
N LYS A 602 -27.03 -5.07 -0.28
CA LYS A 602 -26.87 -6.48 -0.66
C LYS A 602 -28.18 -7.05 -1.18
N TRP A 603 -28.13 -7.77 -2.29
CA TRP A 603 -29.27 -8.45 -2.89
C TRP A 603 -28.88 -9.77 -3.55
N ASP A 604 -29.82 -10.71 -3.56
CA ASP A 604 -29.80 -11.96 -4.30
C ASP A 604 -31.24 -12.30 -4.72
N THR A 605 -31.42 -12.48 -6.02
CA THR A 605 -32.73 -12.79 -6.63
C THR A 605 -32.92 -14.28 -6.91
N GLU A 606 -31.91 -15.13 -6.73
CA GLU A 606 -32.00 -16.58 -7.00
C GLU A 606 -32.79 -17.35 -5.92
N ASP A 607 -32.80 -16.87 -4.67
CA ASP A 607 -33.45 -17.53 -3.53
C ASP A 607 -35.00 -17.39 -3.47
N LYS A 608 -35.64 -16.84 -4.52
CA LYS A 608 -37.09 -16.54 -4.53
C LYS A 608 -37.88 -17.47 -5.47
N GLU A 609 -37.78 -18.79 -5.27
CA GLU A 609 -38.70 -19.78 -5.89
C GLU A 609 -40.05 -19.85 -5.15
N GLY A 610 -41.13 -19.38 -5.79
CA GLY A 610 -42.52 -19.50 -5.29
C GLY A 610 -43.52 -18.64 -6.08
N GLU A 611 -44.83 -18.80 -5.84
CA GLU A 611 -45.93 -18.04 -6.51
C GLU A 611 -45.88 -16.51 -6.31
N ASN A 612 -44.92 -16.01 -5.51
CA ASN A 612 -44.53 -14.61 -5.38
C ASN A 612 -43.15 -14.35 -6.02
N ALA A 613 -42.90 -14.90 -7.21
CA ALA A 613 -41.79 -14.46 -8.05
C ALA A 613 -42.00 -12.97 -8.30
N ARG A 614 -41.35 -12.12 -7.50
CA ARG A 614 -41.28 -10.69 -7.75
C ARG A 614 -40.84 -10.59 -9.20
N GLN A 615 -41.60 -9.85 -10.02
CA GLN A 615 -41.12 -9.46 -11.34
C GLN A 615 -39.70 -8.92 -11.21
N GLU A 616 -38.91 -8.97 -12.29
CA GLU A 616 -37.52 -8.53 -12.44
C GLU A 616 -37.19 -7.15 -11.81
N GLU A 617 -37.28 -7.05 -10.49
CA GLU A 617 -37.15 -5.85 -9.68
C GLU A 617 -35.66 -5.71 -9.35
N LYS A 618 -35.05 -4.65 -9.89
CA LYS A 618 -33.63 -4.33 -9.72
C LYS A 618 -33.41 -3.77 -8.32
N ALA A 619 -32.26 -4.02 -7.70
CA ALA A 619 -31.93 -3.37 -6.44
C ALA A 619 -31.82 -1.85 -6.65
N GLU A 620 -32.45 -1.05 -5.79
CA GLU A 620 -32.52 0.41 -5.94
C GLU A 620 -32.04 1.14 -4.69
N PHE A 621 -31.26 2.20 -4.90
CA PHE A 621 -30.96 3.22 -3.88
C PHE A 621 -31.55 4.56 -4.32
N CYS A 622 -32.57 5.02 -3.62
CA CYS A 622 -33.31 6.25 -3.89
C CYS A 622 -32.86 7.38 -2.97
N ILE A 623 -32.57 8.53 -3.55
CA ILE A 623 -32.23 9.78 -2.87
C ILE A 623 -33.29 10.80 -3.26
N SER A 624 -34.10 11.21 -2.30
CA SER A 624 -35.12 12.24 -2.46
C SER A 624 -34.58 13.58 -1.99
N LEU A 625 -34.65 14.57 -2.86
CA LEU A 625 -34.16 15.92 -2.59
C LEU A 625 -35.32 16.82 -2.15
N PRO A 626 -35.11 17.77 -1.22
CA PRO A 626 -36.10 18.80 -0.95
C PRO A 626 -36.25 19.72 -2.19
N LYS A 627 -37.07 20.78 -2.12
CA LYS A 627 -37.14 21.78 -3.19
C LYS A 627 -35.83 22.60 -3.27
N LEU A 628 -34.71 21.98 -3.62
CA LEU A 628 -33.55 22.70 -4.09
C LEU A 628 -33.80 23.20 -5.51
N GLU A 629 -33.34 24.41 -5.81
CA GLU A 629 -33.03 24.82 -7.18
C GLU A 629 -31.55 24.48 -7.36
N LEU A 630 -31.28 23.57 -8.30
CA LEU A 630 -29.93 23.06 -8.54
C LEU A 630 -29.30 23.83 -9.69
N GLU A 631 -28.32 24.69 -9.39
CA GLU A 631 -27.43 25.27 -10.42
C GLU A 631 -26.22 24.34 -10.68
N GLY A 632 -26.52 23.04 -10.78
CA GLY A 632 -25.52 21.98 -10.91
C GLY A 632 -25.16 21.69 -12.36
N THR A 633 -23.90 21.30 -12.60
CA THR A 633 -23.44 20.85 -13.92
C THR A 633 -23.32 19.34 -14.02
N THR A 634 -23.03 18.65 -12.91
CA THR A 634 -22.59 17.25 -12.93
C THR A 634 -23.08 16.53 -11.68
N LEU A 635 -23.71 15.38 -11.86
CA LEU A 635 -23.99 14.43 -10.78
C LEU A 635 -22.77 13.53 -10.57
N GLN A 636 -22.32 13.41 -9.33
CA GLN A 636 -21.18 12.58 -8.95
C GLN A 636 -21.56 11.67 -7.78
N PHE A 637 -21.03 10.44 -7.76
CA PHE A 637 -21.11 9.51 -6.64
C PHE A 637 -20.01 8.46 -6.73
N ASP A 638 -19.63 7.90 -5.60
CA ASP A 638 -18.63 6.85 -5.52
C ASP A 638 -19.29 5.48 -5.36
N LEU A 639 -18.85 4.51 -6.16
CA LEU A 639 -19.27 3.10 -6.07
C LEU A 639 -18.10 2.19 -5.76
N MET A 640 -18.30 1.27 -4.83
CA MET A 640 -17.37 0.18 -4.55
C MET A 640 -18.10 -1.16 -4.65
N ASP A 641 -17.75 -1.95 -5.65
CA ASP A 641 -18.20 -3.34 -5.76
C ASP A 641 -17.56 -4.14 -4.62
N MET A 642 -18.40 -4.81 -3.84
CA MET A 642 -18.01 -5.62 -2.68
C MET A 642 -18.26 -7.11 -2.86
N GLN A 643 -18.46 -7.56 -4.10
CA GLN A 643 -18.55 -8.99 -4.41
C GLN A 643 -17.22 -9.69 -4.13
N GLU A 644 -17.31 -10.87 -3.53
CA GLU A 644 -16.19 -11.77 -3.26
C GLU A 644 -16.56 -13.18 -3.77
N ASP A 645 -15.66 -14.15 -3.58
CA ASP A 645 -15.90 -15.56 -3.91
C ASP A 645 -16.17 -15.88 -5.40
N PHE A 646 -15.66 -15.06 -6.31
CA PHE A 646 -15.74 -15.30 -7.76
C PHE A 646 -14.36 -15.62 -8.37
N PHE A 647 -14.35 -16.37 -9.48
CA PHE A 647 -13.11 -16.65 -10.20
C PHE A 647 -12.70 -15.46 -11.08
N GLU A 648 -11.39 -15.27 -11.30
CA GLU A 648 -10.85 -14.15 -12.12
C GLU A 648 -11.52 -14.01 -13.49
N LYS A 649 -11.89 -15.13 -14.12
CA LYS A 649 -12.55 -15.17 -15.44
C LYS A 649 -14.03 -14.84 -15.41
N GLU A 650 -14.65 -14.89 -14.24
CA GLU A 650 -16.07 -14.59 -14.00
C GLU A 650 -16.28 -13.12 -13.63
N ALA A 651 -15.18 -12.37 -13.42
CA ALA A 651 -15.21 -10.95 -13.13
C ALA A 651 -16.08 -10.18 -14.14
N ARG A 652 -16.89 -9.26 -13.61
CA ARG A 652 -17.74 -8.36 -14.39
C ARG A 652 -17.59 -6.96 -13.83
N LEU A 653 -17.71 -5.96 -14.68
CA LEU A 653 -17.86 -4.59 -14.22
C LEU A 653 -19.21 -4.45 -13.53
N LEU A 654 -19.29 -3.62 -12.49
CA LEU A 654 -20.55 -3.30 -11.85
C LEU A 654 -21.41 -2.45 -12.80
N ASP A 655 -22.65 -2.88 -13.00
CA ASP A 655 -23.66 -2.17 -13.80
C ASP A 655 -24.48 -1.28 -12.88
N VAL A 656 -24.67 -0.02 -13.27
CA VAL A 656 -25.60 0.90 -12.61
C VAL A 656 -26.39 1.68 -13.65
N GLU A 657 -27.70 1.70 -13.48
CA GLU A 657 -28.62 2.60 -14.19
C GLU A 657 -28.91 3.80 -13.28
N ILE A 658 -28.73 4.99 -13.80
CA ILE A 658 -28.83 6.25 -13.08
C ILE A 658 -30.11 6.94 -13.54
N TRP A 659 -31.11 6.94 -12.67
CA TRP A 659 -32.40 7.55 -12.91
C TRP A 659 -32.50 8.89 -12.20
N VAL A 660 -32.98 9.90 -12.91
CA VAL A 660 -33.20 11.25 -12.37
C VAL A 660 -34.64 11.66 -12.66
N LYS A 661 -35.31 12.23 -11.66
CA LYS A 661 -36.68 12.75 -11.76
C LYS A 661 -36.74 14.22 -11.42
N ASP A 662 -37.42 14.99 -12.25
CA ASP A 662 -37.69 16.41 -11.99
C ASP A 662 -39.04 16.65 -11.26
N LYS A 663 -39.25 17.89 -10.82
CA LYS A 663 -40.50 18.32 -10.15
C LYS A 663 -41.75 18.25 -11.03
N SER A 664 -41.62 18.16 -12.35
CA SER A 664 -42.76 17.94 -13.26
C SER A 664 -43.19 16.48 -13.30
N GLY A 665 -42.32 15.59 -12.82
CA GLY A 665 -42.50 14.14 -12.84
C GLY A 665 -41.86 13.48 -14.06
N ALA A 666 -41.12 14.23 -14.90
CA ALA A 666 -40.34 13.65 -15.99
C ALA A 666 -39.14 12.89 -15.45
N GLU A 667 -38.82 11.77 -16.10
CA GLU A 667 -37.72 10.88 -15.70
C GLU A 667 -36.78 10.65 -16.89
N ALA A 668 -35.49 10.62 -16.61
CA ALA A 668 -34.44 10.26 -17.56
C ALA A 668 -33.52 9.20 -16.93
N CYS A 669 -32.97 8.32 -17.77
CA CYS A 669 -32.11 7.23 -17.35
C CYS A 669 -30.83 7.20 -18.19
N LEU A 670 -29.70 7.03 -17.53
CA LEU A 670 -28.39 6.86 -18.15
C LEU A 670 -27.70 5.61 -17.59
N SER A 671 -26.86 4.97 -18.41
CA SER A 671 -26.03 3.84 -17.97
C SER A 671 -24.69 4.37 -17.42
N GLY A 672 -24.34 4.05 -16.18
CA GLY A 672 -23.07 4.47 -15.59
C GLY A 672 -21.84 3.90 -16.31
N LYS A 673 -22.00 2.74 -16.97
CA LYS A 673 -20.95 2.12 -17.82
C LYS A 673 -20.54 3.00 -19.01
N ASP A 674 -21.39 3.94 -19.40
CA ASP A 674 -21.09 4.86 -20.50
C ASP A 674 -20.10 5.94 -20.06
N TYR A 675 -19.83 6.10 -18.77
CA TYR A 675 -18.95 7.15 -18.23
C TYR A 675 -17.67 6.57 -17.64
N VAL A 676 -17.77 5.52 -16.82
CA VAL A 676 -16.60 4.89 -16.19
C VAL A 676 -16.81 3.38 -16.02
N PRO A 677 -15.78 2.54 -16.26
CA PRO A 677 -15.83 1.14 -15.86
C PRO A 677 -15.66 1.04 -14.34
N VAL A 678 -16.71 0.61 -13.63
CA VAL A 678 -16.61 0.29 -12.19
C VAL A 678 -16.11 -1.14 -12.06
N TYR A 679 -14.83 -1.30 -11.75
CA TYR A 679 -14.19 -2.60 -11.56
C TYR A 679 -14.68 -3.31 -10.28
N PRO A 680 -14.75 -4.66 -10.31
CA PRO A 680 -14.84 -5.46 -9.09
C PRO A 680 -13.51 -5.37 -8.30
N PRO A 681 -13.45 -5.88 -7.05
CA PRO A 681 -12.24 -5.76 -6.23
C PRO A 681 -11.02 -6.42 -6.87
N LEU A 682 -9.84 -5.81 -6.70
CA LEU A 682 -8.60 -6.33 -7.28
C LEU A 682 -8.21 -7.64 -6.58
N LEU A 683 -7.99 -8.70 -7.36
CA LEU A 683 -7.78 -10.07 -6.87
C LEU A 683 -6.28 -10.34 -6.63
N VAL A 684 -5.75 -9.79 -5.54
CA VAL A 684 -4.29 -9.73 -5.33
C VAL A 684 -3.77 -10.93 -4.53
N ARG A 685 -2.62 -11.46 -4.95
CA ARG A 685 -1.84 -12.46 -4.20
C ARG A 685 -0.43 -11.95 -3.94
N LEU A 686 -0.22 -11.37 -2.77
CA LEU A 686 1.05 -10.81 -2.31
C LEU A 686 2.10 -11.86 -1.92
N ASN A 687 1.69 -13.09 -1.58
CA ASN A 687 2.58 -14.15 -1.13
C ASN A 687 2.46 -15.39 -2.04
N LYS A 688 3.57 -16.08 -2.33
CA LYS A 688 3.57 -17.28 -3.19
C LYS A 688 2.69 -18.40 -2.65
N LEU A 689 2.50 -18.48 -1.32
CA LEU A 689 1.61 -19.48 -0.71
C LEU A 689 0.13 -19.22 -0.97
N GLN A 690 -0.25 -17.95 -1.19
CA GLN A 690 -1.63 -17.62 -1.54
C GLN A 690 -2.05 -18.30 -2.84
N TYR A 691 -1.14 -18.35 -3.82
CA TYR A 691 -1.37 -19.07 -5.07
C TYR A 691 -1.49 -20.58 -4.85
N LEU A 692 -0.63 -21.19 -4.02
CA LEU A 692 -0.67 -22.63 -3.73
C LEU A 692 -1.93 -23.06 -2.98
N TRP A 693 -2.55 -22.16 -2.21
CA TRP A 693 -3.75 -22.45 -1.43
C TRP A 693 -5.03 -21.87 -2.02
N ASN A 694 -4.94 -21.20 -3.17
CA ASN A 694 -6.05 -20.49 -3.80
C ASN A 694 -6.75 -19.51 -2.83
N THR A 695 -5.96 -18.77 -2.05
CA THR A 695 -6.46 -17.69 -1.18
C THR A 695 -6.20 -16.38 -1.87
N ILE A 696 -7.23 -15.54 -2.01
CA ILE A 696 -7.18 -14.26 -2.69
C ILE A 696 -7.42 -13.18 -1.66
N GLU A 697 -6.73 -12.05 -1.82
CA GLU A 697 -7.07 -10.83 -1.12
C GLU A 697 -7.91 -9.97 -2.07
N TYR A 698 -9.19 -9.77 -1.72
CA TYR A 698 -10.08 -8.90 -2.48
C TYR A 698 -9.82 -7.46 -2.02
N LYS A 699 -9.21 -6.65 -2.89
CA LYS A 699 -8.92 -5.25 -2.57
C LYS A 699 -9.99 -4.33 -3.14
N HIS A 700 -10.93 -3.96 -2.28
CA HIS A 700 -12.11 -3.17 -2.62
C HIS A 700 -11.74 -1.69 -2.60
N GLN A 701 -12.20 -0.93 -3.60
CA GLN A 701 -11.93 0.50 -3.67
C GLN A 701 -13.08 1.25 -4.37
N PHE A 702 -13.39 2.44 -3.84
CA PHE A 702 -14.38 3.34 -4.42
C PHE A 702 -13.93 3.86 -5.79
N GLN A 703 -14.90 4.03 -6.68
CA GLN A 703 -14.71 4.54 -8.03
C GLN A 703 -15.73 5.63 -8.29
N THR A 704 -15.23 6.81 -8.63
CA THR A 704 -16.09 7.97 -8.87
C THR A 704 -16.76 7.85 -10.23
N VAL A 705 -18.09 7.82 -10.23
CA VAL A 705 -18.93 7.96 -11.41
C VAL A 705 -19.33 9.43 -11.51
N SER A 706 -19.16 10.03 -12.69
CA SER A 706 -19.49 11.45 -12.92
C SER A 706 -20.24 11.61 -14.23
N VAL A 707 -21.44 12.17 -14.15
CA VAL A 707 -22.39 12.28 -15.25
C VAL A 707 -22.81 13.73 -15.43
N PRO A 708 -22.54 14.36 -16.59
CA PRO A 708 -23.07 15.68 -16.90
C PRO A 708 -24.59 15.70 -16.81
N LEU A 709 -25.15 16.70 -16.14
CA LEU A 709 -26.61 16.79 -16.01
C LEU A 709 -27.31 17.09 -17.36
N GLU A 710 -26.58 17.65 -18.32
CA GLU A 710 -27.06 17.89 -19.69
C GLU A 710 -27.27 16.62 -20.51
N ASP A 711 -26.64 15.50 -20.14
CA ASP A 711 -26.85 14.21 -20.81
C ASP A 711 -28.24 13.61 -20.50
N PHE A 712 -28.93 14.09 -19.46
CA PHE A 712 -30.29 13.67 -19.13
C PHE A 712 -31.31 14.45 -19.99
N GLU A 713 -31.63 13.91 -21.16
CA GLU A 713 -32.60 14.52 -22.07
C GLU A 713 -34.04 14.47 -21.52
N GLY A 714 -34.80 15.54 -21.73
CA GLY A 714 -36.24 15.57 -21.44
C GLY A 714 -36.62 15.88 -19.99
N ILE A 715 -35.66 16.26 -19.14
CA ILE A 715 -35.90 16.72 -17.76
C ILE A 715 -35.42 18.16 -17.53
N ASP A 716 -35.99 18.83 -16.53
CA ASP A 716 -35.47 20.09 -16.00
C ASP A 716 -34.38 19.82 -14.94
N SER A 717 -33.11 19.84 -15.37
CA SER A 717 -31.93 19.58 -14.53
C SER A 717 -31.81 20.53 -13.33
N GLY A 718 -32.40 21.73 -13.41
CA GLY A 718 -32.45 22.67 -12.29
C GLY A 718 -33.48 22.33 -11.22
N LYS A 719 -34.37 21.36 -11.50
CA LYS A 719 -35.50 20.99 -10.65
C LYS A 719 -35.53 19.49 -10.32
N ILE A 720 -34.38 18.83 -10.25
CA ILE A 720 -34.29 17.43 -9.82
C ILE A 720 -34.84 17.32 -8.39
N CYS A 721 -35.73 16.34 -8.18
CA CYS A 721 -36.29 16.01 -6.87
C CYS A 721 -35.98 14.57 -6.44
N GLN A 722 -35.52 13.71 -7.35
CA GLN A 722 -35.11 12.35 -7.02
C GLN A 722 -33.93 11.90 -7.90
N ILE A 723 -32.97 11.23 -7.28
CA ILE A 723 -31.90 10.46 -7.92
C ILE A 723 -32.08 9.01 -7.49
N ARG A 724 -31.95 8.07 -8.41
CA ARG A 724 -32.09 6.64 -8.11
C ARG A 724 -31.00 5.86 -8.84
N LEU A 725 -30.25 5.07 -8.07
CA LEU A 725 -29.23 4.15 -8.57
C LEU A 725 -29.84 2.75 -8.59
N CYS A 726 -30.00 2.18 -9.79
CA CYS A 726 -30.57 0.84 -9.97
C CYS A 726 -29.48 -0.12 -10.44
N PHE A 727 -29.37 -1.28 -9.78
CA PHE A 727 -28.37 -2.31 -10.10
C PHE A 727 -29.08 -3.50 -10.79
N PRO A 728 -28.89 -3.70 -12.11
CA PRO A 728 -29.59 -4.72 -12.88
C PRO A 728 -29.06 -6.15 -12.66
N GLY A 729 -27.95 -6.31 -11.93
CA GLY A 729 -27.41 -7.63 -11.59
C GLY A 729 -28.40 -8.43 -10.74
N LYS A 730 -28.41 -9.76 -10.90
CA LYS A 730 -29.29 -10.65 -10.13
C LYS A 730 -28.88 -10.78 -8.66
N GLU A 731 -27.60 -10.64 -8.41
CA GLU A 731 -26.99 -10.65 -7.09
C GLU A 731 -25.94 -9.54 -7.05
N GLY A 732 -25.62 -9.08 -5.86
CA GLY A 732 -24.54 -8.12 -5.67
C GLY A 732 -24.43 -7.60 -4.25
N LYS A 733 -23.29 -6.97 -4.00
CA LYS A 733 -22.99 -6.21 -2.80
C LYS A 733 -22.23 -4.95 -3.21
N VAL A 734 -22.73 -3.77 -2.87
CA VAL A 734 -22.14 -2.50 -3.28
C VAL A 734 -22.13 -1.53 -2.11
N ALA A 735 -21.07 -0.75 -1.96
CA ALA A 735 -21.06 0.44 -1.12
C ALA A 735 -21.20 1.68 -2.01
N ILE A 736 -22.04 2.62 -1.56
CA ILE A 736 -22.32 3.91 -2.20
C ILE A 736 -21.88 5.00 -1.24
N ASP A 737 -21.10 5.95 -1.73
CA ASP A 737 -20.55 7.05 -0.94
C ASP A 737 -20.48 8.34 -1.77
N ASN A 738 -20.20 9.47 -1.12
CA ASN A 738 -19.91 10.77 -1.73
C ASN A 738 -20.88 11.19 -2.84
N VAL A 739 -22.18 11.01 -2.62
CA VAL A 739 -23.19 11.43 -3.60
C VAL A 739 -23.34 12.93 -3.55
N GLY A 740 -23.07 13.61 -4.67
CA GLY A 740 -23.08 15.06 -4.72
C GLY A 740 -23.37 15.63 -6.10
N ILE A 741 -23.64 16.93 -6.13
CA ILE A 741 -23.85 17.69 -7.36
C ILE A 741 -22.82 18.79 -7.44
N ARG A 742 -22.01 18.78 -8.50
CA ARG A 742 -21.04 19.84 -8.78
C ARG A 742 -21.77 21.10 -9.21
N GLN A 743 -21.50 22.22 -8.53
CA GLN A 743 -22.10 23.52 -8.83
C GLN A 743 -21.22 24.32 -9.78
N GLY A 744 -21.82 25.19 -10.61
CA GLY A 744 -21.04 26.19 -11.35
C GLY A 744 -20.36 27.14 -10.36
N LEU A 745 -19.06 27.38 -10.52
CA LEU A 745 -18.27 28.22 -9.63
C LEU A 745 -18.81 29.66 -9.57
N LEU A 746 -19.61 29.98 -8.55
CA LEU A 746 -19.95 31.35 -8.17
C LEU A 746 -18.85 31.90 -7.25
N PHE A 747 -17.67 32.21 -7.80
CA PHE A 747 -16.72 33.04 -7.07
C PHE A 747 -17.28 34.47 -7.00
N THR A 748 -17.98 34.77 -5.91
CA THR A 748 -18.18 36.16 -5.51
C THR A 748 -16.81 36.69 -5.08
N GLN A 749 -16.22 37.55 -5.91
CA GLN A 749 -15.02 38.32 -5.55
C GLN A 749 -15.33 39.08 -4.25
N PHE A 750 -14.62 38.76 -3.17
CA PHE A 750 -14.53 39.58 -1.96
C PHE A 750 -13.11 40.08 -1.78
#